data_AF-A0A6J1P0M7-F1
#
_entry.id   AF-A0A6J1P0M7-F1
#
_cell.length_a   1.000
_cell.length_b   1.000
_cell.length_c   1.000
_cell.angle_alpha   90.00
_cell.angle_beta   90.00
_cell.angle_gamma   90.00
#
_symmetry.space_group_name_H-M   'P 1'
#
loop_
_entity.id
_entity.type
_entity.pdbx_description
1 polymer ?
#
loop_
_entity_poly.entity_id
_entity_poly.type
_entity_poly.pdbx_seq_one_letter_code
_entity_poly.pdbx_strand_id
1 'polypeptide(L)'
;MKYNLSFIVIFLFLSAIKCFTIKYHNYTLYRGIPKNDSHLEFFDKLDYMYNANYWRESSLVHRPIEFVIPPKKREIFELHAKKAGVNYTTIMEDVQSAFDKQTVNTYIRRNMASFDWTSYYRLDDIYNWLRDLQQLYPQRMQVKSIGKSFQERDILAAEVNLSNAKNRPNVIVEGGIHAREWISVAFATYFLHQVVTSPESNDTVLKKIVEKFQWCFVPVLNPDGYVHTHVTDRMYRKNMNGVDLNRNFGINFGGIGTSSAKQSEIYRGTHAFSEPESSAMGNYVRSNSENLEFYFAFHSYGQCMVIPYAFSALHLDNYNEVRKMGQRAAQCIEKRYKTQYSVGTAYETVGYKVAGVSGCWVKKLFSIPALDDQIMGRKKRDTRHWLFWTNYWSVTQINDWLQNLADTRSDFVSLIYAGRSYEGRNITGVRIARGTNRPIIFVEGGQIGADWLSPTVITYLVDQLVRGSFEAQRATEEFEWHIFPVLNPDGQEYSQNVDRLWIKNRRPTTGSAIGVDLSRNWNSHWGIIGGSFVPADENFIGLGPFSEVETRSVSRYVESISSRLVSSLSFRAFGQRLLIPFAHNIYPTYNYNETIIIGRRAMGSLSVRHGTHFTVGTSRVVHDGATGSIADWIKHRFNPPVVFTHQLRDEGAWGYTLPVNQVLPSCEETFDSVMAIIREAKFLNVL
;
A
#
# COMPACT_ATOMS: atom_id res chain seq x y z
N MET A 1 -33.18 -19.08 72.99
CA MET A 1 -34.54 -18.50 72.82
C MET A 1 -34.36 -17.00 72.68
N LYS A 2 -34.73 -16.28 71.63
CA LYS A 2 -35.70 -16.49 70.53
C LYS A 2 -35.08 -15.93 69.24
N TYR A 3 -35.25 -16.66 68.14
CA TYR A 3 -34.98 -16.19 66.78
C TYR A 3 -36.05 -15.16 66.39
N ASN A 4 -35.65 -14.00 65.89
CA ASN A 4 -36.53 -13.10 65.14
C ASN A 4 -36.14 -13.20 63.66
N LEU A 5 -36.90 -14.02 62.92
CA LEU A 5 -36.93 -14.01 61.47
C LEU A 5 -37.64 -12.72 61.01
N SER A 6 -36.93 -11.82 60.33
CA SER A 6 -37.55 -10.80 59.49
C SER A 6 -37.25 -11.15 58.04
N PHE A 7 -38.30 -11.55 57.32
CA PHE A 7 -38.29 -11.87 55.90
C PHE A 7 -37.81 -10.64 55.09
N ILE A 8 -36.69 -10.78 54.38
CA ILE A 8 -36.31 -9.85 53.32
C ILE A 8 -37.11 -10.25 52.07
N VAL A 9 -38.14 -9.47 51.76
CA VAL A 9 -38.82 -9.51 50.47
C VAL A 9 -37.95 -8.75 49.46
N ILE A 10 -37.19 -9.49 48.65
CA ILE A 10 -36.48 -8.92 47.50
C ILE A 10 -37.52 -8.68 46.40
N PHE A 11 -37.96 -7.43 46.24
CA PHE A 11 -38.66 -6.99 45.04
C PHE A 11 -37.67 -7.00 43.87
N LEU A 12 -37.77 -8.04 43.03
CA LEU A 12 -37.19 -8.05 41.69
C LEU A 12 -37.88 -6.95 40.86
N PHE A 13 -37.28 -5.76 40.81
CA PHE A 13 -37.54 -4.81 39.73
C PHE A 13 -36.95 -5.40 38.44
N LEU A 14 -37.73 -6.25 37.76
CA LEU A 14 -37.61 -6.45 36.33
C LEU A 14 -37.95 -5.10 35.69
N SER A 15 -36.94 -4.26 35.49
CA SER A 15 -37.06 -3.14 34.57
C SER A 15 -37.27 -3.76 33.19
N ALA A 16 -38.54 -3.87 32.78
CA ALA A 16 -38.89 -4.03 31.39
C ALA A 16 -38.39 -2.77 30.68
N ILE A 17 -37.16 -2.82 30.17
CA ILE A 17 -36.65 -1.82 29.23
C ILE A 17 -37.62 -1.90 28.05
N LYS A 18 -38.53 -0.92 27.97
CA LYS A 18 -39.34 -0.70 26.77
C LYS A 18 -38.36 -0.43 25.63
N CYS A 19 -38.03 -1.46 24.88
CA CYS A 19 -37.25 -1.32 23.65
C CYS A 19 -38.15 -0.56 22.66
N PHE A 20 -37.90 0.74 22.51
CA PHE A 20 -38.63 1.56 21.55
C PHE A 20 -38.13 1.22 20.15
N THR A 21 -38.86 0.38 19.42
CA THR A 21 -38.57 0.10 18.01
C THR A 21 -38.87 1.34 17.17
N ILE A 22 -37.89 1.82 16.41
CA ILE A 22 -38.04 2.92 15.47
C ILE A 22 -38.84 2.41 14.26
N LYS A 23 -39.91 3.13 13.92
CA LYS A 23 -40.71 2.91 12.72
C LYS A 23 -40.48 4.03 11.72
N TYR A 24 -40.33 3.67 10.46
CA TYR A 24 -40.02 4.56 9.34
C TYR A 24 -41.29 4.97 8.57
N HIS A 25 -42.45 4.96 9.22
CA HIS A 25 -43.71 5.34 8.57
C HIS A 25 -43.64 6.77 8.03
N ASN A 26 -43.97 6.92 6.75
CA ASN A 26 -43.96 8.19 6.03
C ASN A 26 -42.56 8.85 5.91
N TYR A 27 -41.50 8.09 6.14
CA TYR A 27 -40.16 8.52 5.77
C TYR A 27 -40.05 8.38 4.25
N THR A 28 -39.75 9.48 3.57
CA THR A 28 -39.77 9.54 2.11
C THR A 28 -38.36 9.42 1.54
N LEU A 29 -38.15 8.46 0.65
CA LEU A 29 -36.93 8.29 -0.12
C LEU A 29 -36.99 9.17 -1.37
N TYR A 30 -36.01 10.06 -1.49
CA TYR A 30 -35.83 10.94 -2.63
C TYR A 30 -34.60 10.54 -3.44
N ARG A 31 -34.61 10.89 -4.73
CA ARG A 31 -33.43 10.93 -5.58
C ARG A 31 -33.22 12.35 -6.10
N GLY A 32 -32.09 12.95 -5.75
CA GLY A 32 -31.64 14.24 -6.26
C GLY A 32 -30.57 14.07 -7.35
N ILE A 33 -30.51 14.99 -8.31
CA ILE A 33 -29.41 15.05 -9.28
C ILE A 33 -28.82 16.47 -9.25
N PRO A 34 -27.63 16.65 -8.64
CA PRO A 34 -26.96 17.95 -8.62
C PRO A 34 -26.59 18.37 -10.04
N LYS A 35 -26.80 19.65 -10.39
CA LYS A 35 -26.46 20.20 -11.72
C LYS A 35 -25.24 21.12 -11.71
N ASN A 36 -24.79 21.51 -10.53
CA ASN A 36 -23.64 22.38 -10.27
C ASN A 36 -23.18 22.18 -8.82
N ASP A 37 -22.07 22.81 -8.44
CA ASP A 37 -21.48 22.68 -7.10
C ASP A 37 -22.38 23.23 -5.98
N SER A 38 -23.19 24.26 -6.25
CA SER A 38 -24.15 24.78 -5.28
C SER A 38 -25.22 23.73 -4.92
N HIS A 39 -25.66 22.92 -5.89
CA HIS A 39 -26.55 21.79 -5.61
C HIS A 39 -25.84 20.72 -4.77
N LEU A 40 -24.56 20.44 -5.04
CA LEU A 40 -23.78 19.50 -4.22
C LEU A 40 -23.69 19.98 -2.77
N GLU A 41 -23.34 21.24 -2.53
CA GLU A 41 -23.29 21.79 -1.17
C GLU A 41 -24.64 21.73 -0.45
N PHE A 42 -25.75 21.92 -1.19
CA PHE A 42 -27.09 21.73 -0.63
C PHE A 42 -27.31 20.28 -0.21
N PHE A 43 -26.97 19.33 -1.08
CA PHE A 43 -27.12 17.91 -0.81
C PHE A 43 -26.16 17.40 0.27
N ASP A 44 -24.98 17.97 0.46
CA ASP A 44 -24.04 17.57 1.52
C ASP A 44 -24.58 17.87 2.92
N LYS A 45 -25.38 18.93 3.04
CA LYS A 45 -25.89 19.46 4.32
C LYS A 45 -27.22 18.81 4.76
N LEU A 46 -27.79 17.85 4.02
CA LEU A 46 -29.12 17.33 4.33
C LEU A 46 -29.21 16.60 5.67
N ASP A 47 -28.17 15.84 6.05
CA ASP A 47 -28.13 15.18 7.36
C ASP A 47 -28.20 16.21 8.49
N TYR A 48 -27.32 17.22 8.45
CA TYR A 48 -27.31 18.28 9.44
C TYR A 48 -28.60 19.11 9.49
N MET A 49 -29.18 19.45 8.33
CA MET A 49 -30.35 20.34 8.27
C MET A 49 -31.68 19.63 8.50
N TYR A 50 -31.79 18.37 8.08
CA TYR A 50 -33.07 17.65 8.00
C TYR A 50 -33.05 16.25 8.62
N ASN A 51 -31.93 15.85 9.24
CA ASN A 51 -31.75 14.49 9.76
C ASN A 51 -31.90 13.43 8.64
N ALA A 52 -31.40 13.76 7.45
CA ALA A 52 -31.47 12.90 6.28
C ALA A 52 -30.59 11.65 6.44
N ASN A 53 -31.15 10.47 6.16
CA ASN A 53 -30.38 9.24 6.08
C ASN A 53 -29.95 9.01 4.62
N TYR A 54 -28.65 9.17 4.31
CA TYR A 54 -28.16 8.89 2.96
C TYR A 54 -28.15 7.39 2.70
N TRP A 55 -28.81 7.03 1.60
CA TRP A 55 -28.54 5.77 0.93
C TRP A 55 -27.37 6.07 -0.01
N ARG A 56 -27.54 6.95 -1.00
CA ARG A 56 -26.46 7.43 -1.87
C ARG A 56 -25.98 8.79 -1.49
N GLU A 57 -24.75 8.83 -0.96
CA GLU A 57 -24.07 10.06 -0.61
C GLU A 57 -23.83 10.95 -1.84
N SER A 58 -23.84 12.25 -1.57
CA SER A 58 -23.40 13.28 -2.50
C SER A 58 -21.94 13.06 -2.87
N SER A 59 -21.62 13.29 -4.15
CA SER A 59 -20.30 12.95 -4.69
C SER A 59 -19.89 13.88 -5.82
N LEU A 60 -20.61 13.82 -6.95
CA LEU A 60 -20.27 14.56 -8.16
C LEU A 60 -21.52 15.17 -8.79
N VAL A 61 -21.32 16.26 -9.51
CA VAL A 61 -22.34 16.86 -10.35
C VAL A 61 -22.83 15.81 -11.36
N HIS A 62 -24.13 15.81 -11.64
CA HIS A 62 -24.87 14.87 -12.50
C HIS A 62 -24.96 13.42 -12.00
N ARG A 63 -24.41 13.11 -10.82
CA ARG A 63 -24.53 11.79 -10.21
C ARG A 63 -25.71 11.75 -9.25
N PRO A 64 -26.62 10.76 -9.34
CA PRO A 64 -27.79 10.73 -8.48
C PRO A 64 -27.39 10.49 -7.02
N ILE A 65 -28.11 11.17 -6.12
CA ILE A 65 -27.99 11.13 -4.66
C ILE A 65 -29.31 10.61 -4.14
N GLU A 66 -29.31 9.71 -3.17
CA GLU A 66 -30.51 9.06 -2.65
C GLU A 66 -30.52 9.18 -1.14
N PHE A 67 -31.59 9.73 -0.60
CA PHE A 67 -31.65 10.07 0.81
C PHE A 67 -33.08 10.00 1.32
N VAL A 68 -33.22 9.62 2.58
CA VAL A 68 -34.51 9.50 3.25
C VAL A 68 -34.69 10.71 4.17
N ILE A 69 -35.81 11.41 4.02
CA ILE A 69 -36.19 12.53 4.88
C ILE A 69 -37.30 12.11 5.84
N PRO A 70 -37.18 12.41 7.15
CA PRO A 70 -38.25 12.19 8.12
C PRO A 70 -39.51 13.02 7.80
N PRO A 71 -40.72 12.52 8.09
CA PRO A 71 -41.97 13.20 7.75
C PRO A 71 -42.05 14.62 8.31
N LYS A 72 -41.58 14.84 9.55
CA LYS A 72 -41.55 16.17 10.21
C LYS A 72 -40.65 17.19 9.51
N LYS A 73 -39.76 16.77 8.62
CA LYS A 73 -38.80 17.62 7.92
C LYS A 73 -39.07 17.68 6.42
N ARG A 74 -40.10 16.98 5.92
CA ARG A 74 -40.43 16.90 4.50
C ARG A 74 -40.79 18.28 3.92
N GLU A 75 -41.79 18.97 4.46
CA GLU A 75 -42.26 20.25 3.92
C GLU A 75 -41.16 21.32 3.88
N ILE A 76 -40.36 21.42 4.95
CA ILE A 76 -39.26 22.38 5.01
C ILE A 76 -38.13 22.05 4.03
N PHE A 77 -37.84 20.75 3.84
CA PHE A 77 -36.89 20.29 2.82
C PHE A 77 -37.38 20.66 1.41
N GLU A 78 -38.64 20.34 1.08
CA GLU A 78 -39.22 20.61 -0.24
C GLU A 78 -39.22 22.12 -0.56
N LEU A 79 -39.55 22.96 0.43
CA LEU A 79 -39.48 24.42 0.31
C LEU A 79 -38.05 24.91 0.05
N HIS A 80 -37.07 24.42 0.80
CA HIS A 80 -35.68 24.83 0.64
C HIS A 80 -35.06 24.32 -0.67
N ALA A 81 -35.39 23.09 -1.08
CA ALA A 81 -34.96 22.54 -2.37
C ALA A 81 -35.50 23.38 -3.54
N LYS A 82 -36.78 23.79 -3.48
CA LYS A 82 -37.39 24.69 -4.47
C LYS A 82 -36.69 26.06 -4.51
N LYS A 83 -36.41 26.66 -3.36
CA LYS A 83 -35.67 27.94 -3.27
C LYS A 83 -34.24 27.84 -3.82
N ALA A 84 -33.58 26.71 -3.58
CA ALA A 84 -32.23 26.44 -4.07
C ALA A 84 -32.17 26.03 -5.55
N GLY A 85 -33.32 25.90 -6.24
CA GLY A 85 -33.37 25.44 -7.63
C GLY A 85 -32.96 23.97 -7.80
N VAL A 86 -33.01 23.17 -6.74
CA VAL A 86 -32.56 21.78 -6.71
C VAL A 86 -33.70 20.85 -7.12
N ASN A 87 -33.48 20.10 -8.20
CA ASN A 87 -34.43 19.09 -8.67
C ASN A 87 -34.26 17.76 -7.92
N TYR A 88 -35.38 17.14 -7.57
CA TYR A 88 -35.44 15.82 -6.97
C TYR A 88 -36.71 15.07 -7.42
N THR A 89 -36.71 13.75 -7.28
CA THR A 89 -37.85 12.87 -7.55
C THR A 89 -38.12 12.00 -6.33
N THR A 90 -39.40 11.77 -6.01
CA THR A 90 -39.79 10.82 -4.97
C THR A 90 -39.67 9.39 -5.52
N ILE A 91 -38.88 8.55 -4.85
CA ILE A 91 -38.73 7.13 -5.18
C ILE A 91 -39.71 6.28 -4.38
N MET A 92 -39.91 6.62 -3.10
CA MET A 92 -40.81 5.90 -2.21
C MET A 92 -41.32 6.83 -1.11
N GLU A 93 -42.64 6.92 -0.95
CA GLU A 93 -43.24 7.82 0.04
C GLU A 93 -43.16 7.31 1.47
N ASP A 94 -43.23 5.98 1.64
CA ASP A 94 -43.16 5.30 2.93
C ASP A 94 -42.13 4.16 2.89
N VAL A 95 -40.94 4.43 3.40
CA VAL A 95 -39.85 3.45 3.51
C VAL A 95 -40.23 2.27 4.42
N GLN A 96 -41.12 2.45 5.41
CA GLN A 96 -41.55 1.35 6.28
C GLN A 96 -42.26 0.24 5.48
N SER A 97 -43.05 0.61 4.46
CA SER A 97 -43.72 -0.36 3.59
C SER A 97 -42.77 -1.32 2.88
N ALA A 98 -41.53 -0.88 2.59
CA ALA A 98 -40.51 -1.75 2.02
C ALA A 98 -39.89 -2.68 3.06
N PHE A 99 -39.75 -2.24 4.32
CA PHE A 99 -39.30 -3.09 5.41
C PHE A 99 -40.35 -4.13 5.80
N ASP A 100 -41.62 -3.77 5.80
CA ASP A 100 -42.72 -4.69 6.14
C ASP A 100 -42.88 -5.82 5.12
N LYS A 101 -42.40 -5.63 3.88
CA LYS A 101 -42.32 -6.67 2.84
C LYS A 101 -41.13 -7.62 3.01
N GLN A 102 -40.20 -7.34 3.92
CA GLN A 102 -39.07 -8.22 4.20
C GLN A 102 -39.50 -9.30 5.19
N THR A 103 -39.37 -10.57 4.80
CA THR A 103 -39.64 -11.70 5.69
C THR A 103 -38.46 -11.93 6.62
N VAL A 104 -38.72 -12.02 7.93
CA VAL A 104 -37.75 -12.50 8.92
C VAL A 104 -38.27 -13.81 9.49
N ASN A 105 -37.56 -14.90 9.23
CA ASN A 105 -37.92 -16.24 9.67
C ASN A 105 -37.04 -16.72 10.83
N THR A 106 -37.52 -17.75 11.53
CA THR A 106 -36.79 -18.44 12.59
C THR A 106 -36.22 -19.75 12.05
N TYR A 107 -34.96 -20.01 12.34
CA TYR A 107 -34.32 -21.27 11.97
C TYR A 107 -34.71 -22.38 12.95
N ILE A 108 -35.15 -23.52 12.43
CA ILE A 108 -35.49 -24.70 13.23
C ILE A 108 -34.25 -25.58 13.33
N ARG A 109 -33.69 -25.70 14.54
CA ARG A 109 -32.51 -26.53 14.84
C ARG A 109 -32.62 -27.92 14.22
N ARG A 110 -31.53 -28.39 13.62
CA ARG A 110 -31.38 -29.69 12.96
C ARG A 110 -32.26 -29.90 11.73
N ASN A 111 -33.05 -28.91 11.30
CA ASN A 111 -33.78 -28.92 10.05
C ASN A 111 -33.14 -27.91 9.08
N MET A 112 -32.11 -28.34 8.34
CA MET A 112 -31.37 -27.47 7.40
C MET A 112 -32.28 -26.74 6.40
N ALA A 113 -33.37 -27.38 5.94
CA ALA A 113 -34.28 -26.80 4.96
C ALA A 113 -35.08 -25.60 5.48
N SER A 114 -35.13 -25.39 6.80
CA SER A 114 -35.78 -24.21 7.41
C SER A 114 -34.93 -22.94 7.33
N PHE A 115 -33.64 -23.07 6.97
CA PHE A 115 -32.77 -21.94 6.63
C PHE A 115 -32.74 -21.79 5.10
N ASP A 116 -33.56 -20.87 4.59
CA ASP A 116 -33.64 -20.56 3.17
C ASP A 116 -32.97 -19.21 2.86
N TRP A 117 -32.93 -18.82 1.59
CA TRP A 117 -32.43 -17.50 1.16
C TRP A 117 -33.52 -16.66 0.49
N THR A 118 -34.77 -16.95 0.86
CA THR A 118 -35.96 -16.17 0.52
C THR A 118 -36.41 -15.27 1.69
N SER A 119 -35.83 -15.50 2.87
CA SER A 119 -36.06 -14.74 4.11
C SER A 119 -34.74 -14.29 4.76
N TYR A 120 -34.83 -13.29 5.62
CA TYR A 120 -33.73 -12.89 6.50
C TYR A 120 -33.83 -13.62 7.85
N TYR A 121 -32.70 -13.75 8.55
CA TYR A 121 -32.60 -14.50 9.80
C TYR A 121 -31.94 -13.67 10.89
N ARG A 122 -32.35 -13.86 12.15
CA ARG A 122 -31.71 -13.19 13.29
C ARG A 122 -30.35 -13.82 13.59
N LEU A 123 -29.54 -13.14 14.41
CA LEU A 123 -28.19 -13.59 14.73
C LEU A 123 -28.16 -15.03 15.30
N ASP A 124 -29.04 -15.31 16.26
CA ASP A 124 -29.10 -16.63 16.90
C ASP A 124 -29.48 -17.73 15.92
N ASP A 125 -30.38 -17.45 14.98
CA ASP A 125 -30.77 -18.36 13.90
C ASP A 125 -29.58 -18.71 13.00
N ILE A 126 -28.81 -17.68 12.59
CA ILE A 126 -27.59 -17.86 11.79
C ILE A 126 -26.55 -18.67 12.56
N TYR A 127 -26.34 -18.38 13.84
CA TYR A 127 -25.34 -19.07 14.67
C TYR A 127 -25.73 -20.53 14.93
N ASN A 128 -27.01 -20.76 15.14
CA ASN A 128 -27.57 -22.10 15.26
C ASN A 128 -27.42 -22.89 13.96
N TRP A 129 -27.71 -22.26 12.82
CA TRP A 129 -27.52 -22.87 11.51
C TRP A 129 -26.05 -23.20 11.23
N LEU A 130 -25.11 -22.28 11.52
CA LEU A 130 -23.67 -22.54 11.38
C LEU A 130 -23.21 -23.75 12.20
N ARG A 131 -23.68 -23.86 13.45
CA ARG A 131 -23.35 -24.99 14.34
C ARG A 131 -23.93 -26.30 13.83
N ASP A 132 -25.18 -26.30 13.38
CA ASP A 132 -25.81 -27.52 12.85
C ASP A 132 -25.21 -27.91 11.48
N LEU A 133 -24.77 -26.94 10.67
CA LEU A 133 -24.04 -27.17 9.42
C LEU A 133 -22.67 -27.82 9.69
N GLN A 134 -21.94 -27.36 10.71
CA GLN A 134 -20.70 -28.01 11.16
C GLN A 134 -20.95 -29.45 11.62
N GLN A 135 -22.03 -29.70 12.37
CA GLN A 135 -22.38 -31.05 12.82
C GLN A 135 -22.72 -31.98 11.66
N LEU A 136 -23.32 -31.44 10.59
CA LEU A 136 -23.63 -32.20 9.38
C LEU A 136 -22.38 -32.49 8.54
N TYR A 137 -21.41 -31.57 8.51
CA TYR A 137 -20.19 -31.68 7.71
C TYR A 137 -18.89 -31.54 8.55
N PRO A 138 -18.68 -32.37 9.59
CA PRO A 138 -17.61 -32.18 10.58
C PRO A 138 -16.20 -32.39 10.01
N GLN A 139 -16.08 -33.12 8.90
CA GLN A 139 -14.81 -33.35 8.20
C GLN A 139 -14.49 -32.25 7.18
N ARG A 140 -15.45 -31.38 6.86
CA ARG A 140 -15.35 -30.38 5.80
C ARG A 140 -15.29 -28.97 6.31
N MET A 141 -15.78 -28.70 7.52
CA MET A 141 -15.80 -27.35 8.05
C MET A 141 -15.66 -27.30 9.57
N GLN A 142 -15.20 -26.14 10.05
CA GLN A 142 -15.16 -25.77 11.45
C GLN A 142 -15.71 -24.36 11.63
N VAL A 143 -16.46 -24.15 12.69
CA VAL A 143 -16.97 -22.86 13.14
C VAL A 143 -16.24 -22.49 14.43
N LYS A 144 -15.66 -21.31 14.47
CA LYS A 144 -14.95 -20.80 15.65
C LYS A 144 -15.20 -19.31 15.85
N SER A 145 -15.07 -18.86 17.08
CA SER A 145 -15.06 -17.43 17.40
C SER A 145 -13.71 -16.84 17.02
N ILE A 146 -13.71 -15.70 16.34
CA ILE A 146 -12.49 -14.94 15.99
C ILE A 146 -12.24 -13.78 16.97
N GLY A 147 -13.17 -13.56 17.89
CA GLY A 147 -13.15 -12.49 18.87
C GLY A 147 -14.55 -12.18 19.37
N LYS A 148 -14.64 -11.18 20.24
CA LYS A 148 -15.89 -10.68 20.81
C LYS A 148 -16.22 -9.31 20.22
N SER A 149 -17.51 -8.99 20.15
CA SER A 149 -18.01 -7.64 19.83
C SER A 149 -18.02 -6.73 21.06
N PHE A 150 -18.41 -5.47 20.89
CA PHE A 150 -18.51 -4.49 21.99
C PHE A 150 -19.43 -4.93 23.13
N GLN A 151 -20.48 -5.70 22.83
CA GLN A 151 -21.41 -6.27 23.80
C GLN A 151 -21.13 -7.76 24.08
N GLU A 152 -19.88 -8.19 23.89
CA GLU A 152 -19.37 -9.52 24.27
C GLU A 152 -20.01 -10.71 23.51
N ARG A 153 -20.61 -10.47 22.34
CA ARG A 153 -21.08 -11.56 21.46
C ARG A 153 -19.92 -12.11 20.67
N ASP A 154 -19.91 -13.43 20.46
CA ASP A 154 -18.94 -14.05 19.56
C ASP A 154 -19.09 -13.52 18.14
N ILE A 155 -17.97 -13.29 17.47
CA ILE A 155 -17.91 -13.07 16.02
C ILE A 155 -17.49 -14.41 15.41
N LEU A 156 -18.41 -15.09 14.72
CA LEU A 156 -18.16 -16.44 14.22
C LEU A 156 -17.58 -16.44 12.80
N ALA A 157 -16.50 -17.20 12.63
CA ALA A 157 -15.97 -17.60 11.34
C ALA A 157 -16.28 -19.08 11.04
N ALA A 158 -16.60 -19.38 9.79
CA ALA A 158 -16.73 -20.73 9.25
C ALA A 158 -15.58 -21.00 8.28
N GLU A 159 -14.71 -21.94 8.62
CA GLU A 159 -13.56 -22.38 7.83
C GLU A 159 -13.92 -23.68 7.13
N VAL A 160 -13.87 -23.69 5.80
CA VAL A 160 -14.25 -24.83 4.97
C VAL A 160 -13.01 -25.40 4.28
N ASN A 161 -12.74 -26.68 4.53
CA ASN A 161 -11.66 -27.45 3.97
C ASN A 161 -12.20 -28.69 3.23
N LEU A 162 -12.14 -28.68 1.90
CA LEU A 162 -12.65 -29.78 1.05
C LEU A 162 -11.55 -30.63 0.38
N SER A 163 -10.26 -30.41 0.70
CA SER A 163 -9.15 -31.15 0.10
C SER A 163 -8.03 -31.39 1.11
N ASN A 164 -7.43 -32.58 1.07
CA ASN A 164 -6.29 -32.95 1.91
C ASN A 164 -4.95 -32.32 1.44
N ALA A 165 -4.97 -31.47 0.41
CA ALA A 165 -3.79 -30.77 -0.08
C ALA A 165 -3.25 -29.80 0.98
N LYS A 166 -1.97 -29.94 1.32
CA LYS A 166 -1.26 -28.98 2.18
C LYS A 166 -1.04 -27.67 1.42
N ASN A 167 -1.13 -26.54 2.12
CA ASN A 167 -0.71 -25.21 1.65
C ASN A 167 -1.56 -24.62 0.50
N ARG A 168 -2.90 -24.64 0.62
CA ARG A 168 -3.81 -24.03 -0.37
C ARG A 168 -3.92 -22.52 -0.22
N PRO A 169 -4.23 -21.79 -1.30
CA PRO A 169 -4.50 -20.36 -1.20
C PRO A 169 -5.78 -20.09 -0.41
N ASN A 170 -5.75 -19.08 0.45
CA ASN A 170 -6.86 -18.70 1.32
C ASN A 170 -7.80 -17.73 0.61
N VAL A 171 -9.10 -17.85 0.89
CA VAL A 171 -10.12 -16.88 0.49
C VAL A 171 -10.88 -16.46 1.74
N ILE A 172 -10.88 -15.17 2.03
CA ILE A 172 -11.66 -14.61 3.14
C ILE A 172 -12.87 -13.87 2.58
N VAL A 173 -14.04 -14.20 3.10
CA VAL A 173 -15.32 -13.56 2.76
C VAL A 173 -15.90 -12.95 4.02
N GLU A 174 -16.18 -11.65 3.99
CA GLU A 174 -16.90 -10.97 5.08
C GLU A 174 -18.23 -10.36 4.60
N GLY A 175 -19.17 -10.30 5.53
CA GLY A 175 -20.45 -9.61 5.40
C GLY A 175 -20.89 -8.98 6.72
N GLY A 176 -21.87 -8.09 6.65
CA GLY A 176 -22.49 -7.50 7.83
C GLY A 176 -21.55 -6.64 8.68
N ILE A 177 -20.54 -5.99 8.07
CA ILE A 177 -19.72 -4.99 8.77
C ILE A 177 -20.54 -3.72 9.07
N HIS A 178 -21.43 -3.32 8.15
CA HIS A 178 -22.51 -2.38 8.45
C HIS A 178 -23.77 -3.17 8.81
N ALA A 179 -24.31 -2.86 9.98
CA ALA A 179 -25.39 -3.64 10.59
C ALA A 179 -26.67 -3.75 9.73
N ARG A 180 -27.04 -2.66 9.06
CA ARG A 180 -28.26 -2.57 8.23
C ARG A 180 -28.23 -3.38 6.93
N GLU A 181 -27.07 -3.87 6.52
CA GLU A 181 -26.84 -4.54 5.23
C GLU A 181 -27.25 -6.03 5.27
N TRP A 182 -28.51 -6.33 5.62
CA TRP A 182 -28.99 -7.71 5.78
C TRP A 182 -28.74 -8.63 4.57
N ILE A 183 -28.79 -8.07 3.36
CA ILE A 183 -28.52 -8.83 2.13
C ILE A 183 -27.06 -9.28 2.02
N SER A 184 -26.10 -8.52 2.59
CA SER A 184 -24.69 -8.94 2.63
C SER A 184 -24.51 -10.19 3.48
N VAL A 185 -25.20 -10.26 4.63
CA VAL A 185 -25.20 -11.41 5.54
C VAL A 185 -25.86 -12.62 4.86
N ALA A 186 -27.03 -12.42 4.26
CA ALA A 186 -27.75 -13.48 3.56
C ALA A 186 -26.96 -14.06 2.37
N PHE A 187 -26.26 -13.21 1.62
CA PHE A 187 -25.40 -13.67 0.54
C PHE A 187 -24.16 -14.41 1.05
N ALA A 188 -23.53 -13.92 2.13
CA ALA A 188 -22.37 -14.58 2.73
C ALA A 188 -22.72 -15.99 3.24
N THR A 189 -23.88 -16.20 3.86
CA THR A 189 -24.35 -17.53 4.28
C THR A 189 -24.75 -18.40 3.09
N TYR A 190 -25.38 -17.84 2.05
CA TYR A 190 -25.66 -18.56 0.80
C TYR A 190 -24.37 -19.05 0.15
N PHE A 191 -23.38 -18.17 0.05
CA PHE A 191 -22.10 -18.51 -0.58
C PHE A 191 -21.37 -19.60 0.23
N LEU A 192 -21.33 -19.47 1.56
CA LEU A 192 -20.82 -20.53 2.43
C LEU A 192 -21.52 -21.88 2.17
N HIS A 193 -22.85 -21.88 2.07
CA HIS A 193 -23.59 -23.10 1.79
C HIS A 193 -23.22 -23.70 0.42
N GLN A 194 -23.17 -22.89 -0.64
CA GLN A 194 -22.76 -23.35 -1.97
C GLN A 194 -21.35 -23.95 -1.97
N VAL A 195 -20.43 -23.39 -1.17
CA VAL A 195 -19.06 -23.90 -1.03
C VAL A 195 -19.06 -25.25 -0.29
N VAL A 196 -19.67 -25.36 0.89
CA VAL A 196 -19.60 -26.59 1.70
C VAL A 196 -20.36 -27.77 1.06
N THR A 197 -21.43 -27.50 0.31
CA THR A 197 -22.21 -28.52 -0.41
C THR A 197 -21.77 -28.69 -1.87
N SER A 198 -20.65 -28.08 -2.27
CA SER A 198 -20.14 -28.23 -3.64
C SER A 198 -19.82 -29.68 -4.03
N PRO A 199 -19.38 -30.60 -3.13
CA PRO A 199 -19.16 -32.00 -3.48
C PRO A 199 -20.43 -32.70 -4.00
N GLU A 200 -21.60 -32.31 -3.49
CA GLU A 200 -22.92 -32.81 -3.89
C GLU A 200 -23.45 -32.18 -5.20
N SER A 201 -22.83 -31.10 -5.69
CA SER A 201 -23.29 -30.39 -6.89
C SER A 201 -23.01 -31.18 -8.18
N ASN A 202 -23.73 -30.93 -9.27
CA ASN A 202 -23.38 -31.42 -10.60
C ASN A 202 -22.44 -30.46 -11.37
N ASP A 203 -22.17 -29.27 -10.81
CA ASP A 203 -21.31 -28.26 -11.43
C ASP A 203 -19.82 -28.59 -11.22
N THR A 204 -19.20 -29.13 -12.26
CA THR A 204 -17.78 -29.51 -12.26
C THR A 204 -16.84 -28.31 -12.16
N VAL A 205 -17.27 -27.11 -12.59
CA VAL A 205 -16.47 -25.88 -12.49
C VAL A 205 -16.47 -25.40 -11.05
N LEU A 206 -17.64 -25.37 -10.40
CA LEU A 206 -17.76 -25.02 -8.98
C LEU A 206 -16.89 -25.92 -8.10
N LYS A 207 -16.95 -27.25 -8.31
CA LYS A 207 -16.12 -28.21 -7.56
C LYS A 207 -14.64 -27.90 -7.67
N LYS A 208 -14.13 -27.75 -8.90
CA LYS A 208 -12.72 -27.43 -9.16
C LYS A 208 -12.28 -26.14 -8.49
N ILE A 209 -13.12 -25.10 -8.52
CA ILE A 209 -12.82 -23.83 -7.87
C ILE A 209 -12.77 -24.01 -6.36
N VAL A 210 -13.80 -24.63 -5.77
CA VAL A 210 -13.90 -24.76 -4.32
C VAL A 210 -12.79 -25.63 -3.75
N GLU A 211 -12.43 -26.73 -4.41
CA GLU A 211 -11.35 -27.63 -3.98
C GLU A 211 -9.97 -26.97 -4.02
N LYS A 212 -9.76 -26.02 -4.94
CA LYS A 212 -8.50 -25.27 -5.08
C LYS A 212 -8.17 -24.41 -3.86
N PHE A 213 -9.19 -23.86 -3.21
CA PHE A 213 -9.02 -22.84 -2.17
C PHE A 213 -9.34 -23.37 -0.77
N GLN A 214 -8.76 -22.73 0.23
CA GLN A 214 -9.19 -22.79 1.61
C GLN A 214 -10.13 -21.60 1.87
N TRP A 215 -11.38 -21.86 2.26
CA TRP A 215 -12.38 -20.80 2.38
C TRP A 215 -12.65 -20.45 3.83
N CYS A 216 -12.70 -19.16 4.13
CA CYS A 216 -12.98 -18.61 5.45
C CYS A 216 -14.10 -17.57 5.34
N PHE A 217 -15.23 -17.81 6.00
CA PHE A 217 -16.38 -16.93 5.97
C PHE A 217 -16.60 -16.28 7.33
N VAL A 218 -16.79 -14.96 7.38
CA VAL A 218 -17.24 -14.19 8.54
C VAL A 218 -18.58 -13.54 8.16
N PRO A 219 -19.71 -14.25 8.31
CA PRO A 219 -20.98 -13.81 7.74
C PRO A 219 -21.58 -12.57 8.42
N VAL A 220 -21.29 -12.39 9.72
CA VAL A 220 -21.77 -11.25 10.52
C VAL A 220 -20.61 -10.67 11.33
N LEU A 221 -19.93 -9.67 10.76
CA LEU A 221 -18.80 -9.03 11.45
C LEU A 221 -19.25 -8.07 12.57
N ASN A 222 -20.43 -7.45 12.45
CA ASN A 222 -21.01 -6.56 13.47
C ASN A 222 -22.25 -7.20 14.11
N PRO A 223 -22.09 -8.23 14.96
CA PRO A 223 -23.23 -8.98 15.52
C PRO A 223 -24.14 -8.11 16.39
N ASP A 224 -23.57 -7.14 17.12
CA ASP A 224 -24.34 -6.28 18.02
C ASP A 224 -25.23 -5.31 17.25
N GLY A 225 -24.65 -4.61 16.27
CA GLY A 225 -25.41 -3.74 15.40
C GLY A 225 -26.44 -4.54 14.59
N TYR A 226 -26.08 -5.74 14.10
CA TYR A 226 -27.02 -6.60 13.38
C TYR A 226 -28.24 -6.93 14.26
N VAL A 227 -28.05 -7.37 15.51
CA VAL A 227 -29.16 -7.57 16.45
C VAL A 227 -29.98 -6.30 16.63
N HIS A 228 -29.32 -5.15 16.82
CA HIS A 228 -30.00 -3.86 16.99
C HIS A 228 -30.91 -3.52 15.80
N THR A 229 -30.50 -3.84 14.57
CA THR A 229 -31.34 -3.61 13.37
C THR A 229 -32.58 -4.49 13.28
N HIS A 230 -32.56 -5.65 13.93
CA HIS A 230 -33.67 -6.62 13.96
C HIS A 230 -34.70 -6.35 15.06
N VAL A 231 -34.40 -5.47 16.03
CA VAL A 231 -35.28 -5.24 17.19
C VAL A 231 -35.52 -3.76 17.51
N THR A 232 -34.61 -2.86 17.16
CA THR A 232 -34.66 -1.45 17.55
C THR A 232 -34.67 -0.51 16.35
N ASP A 233 -33.58 -0.43 15.58
CA ASP A 233 -33.44 0.53 14.48
C ASP A 233 -32.95 -0.16 13.20
N ARG A 234 -33.89 -0.38 12.27
CA ARG A 234 -33.63 -1.05 10.98
C ARG A 234 -32.54 -0.39 10.13
N MET A 235 -32.31 0.91 10.28
CA MET A 235 -31.34 1.68 9.48
C MET A 235 -30.03 1.96 10.20
N TYR A 236 -29.83 1.39 11.39
CA TYR A 236 -28.59 1.50 12.13
C TYR A 236 -27.41 0.90 11.37
N ARG A 237 -26.36 1.71 11.15
CA ARG A 237 -25.19 1.34 10.34
C ARG A 237 -24.01 0.82 11.17
N LYS A 238 -23.76 1.46 12.30
CA LYS A 238 -22.51 1.42 13.07
C LYS A 238 -22.43 0.21 14.00
N ASN A 239 -21.32 0.02 14.72
CA ASN A 239 -21.29 -0.89 15.88
C ASN A 239 -21.98 -0.23 17.09
N MET A 240 -22.20 -0.98 18.18
CA MET A 240 -22.92 -0.45 19.35
C MET A 240 -22.12 0.53 20.22
N ASN A 241 -20.85 0.79 19.90
CA ASN A 241 -20.09 1.94 20.43
C ASN A 241 -20.25 3.21 19.55
N GLY A 242 -20.98 3.10 18.44
CA GLY A 242 -21.29 4.19 17.53
C GLY A 242 -20.22 4.49 16.49
N VAL A 243 -19.35 3.53 16.17
CA VAL A 243 -18.28 3.63 15.16
C VAL A 243 -18.67 2.94 13.86
N ASP A 244 -18.39 3.59 12.72
CA ASP A 244 -18.40 2.93 11.41
C ASP A 244 -17.16 2.04 11.31
N LEU A 245 -17.36 0.74 11.48
CA LEU A 245 -16.27 -0.25 11.44
C LEU A 245 -15.48 -0.19 10.13
N ASN A 246 -16.13 0.17 9.01
CA ASN A 246 -15.47 0.31 7.70
C ASN A 246 -14.81 1.69 7.50
N ARG A 247 -14.53 2.38 8.61
CA ARG A 247 -13.64 3.55 8.75
C ARG A 247 -12.56 3.33 9.81
N ASN A 248 -12.60 2.19 10.52
CA ASN A 248 -11.76 1.92 11.69
C ASN A 248 -10.48 1.13 11.37
N PHE A 249 -10.24 0.74 10.10
CA PHE A 249 -9.01 0.03 9.72
C PHE A 249 -7.82 0.98 9.54
N GLY A 250 -6.59 0.46 9.67
CA GLY A 250 -5.37 1.27 9.72
C GLY A 250 -4.95 1.99 8.44
N ILE A 251 -5.59 1.73 7.29
CA ILE A 251 -5.22 2.36 6.02
C ILE A 251 -5.74 3.80 5.94
N ASN A 252 -4.83 4.77 5.91
CA ASN A 252 -5.14 6.21 5.89
C ASN A 252 -6.11 6.62 7.00
N PHE A 253 -6.07 5.98 8.17
CA PHE A 253 -7.00 6.23 9.27
C PHE A 253 -7.11 7.72 9.58
N GLY A 254 -8.34 8.24 9.64
CA GLY A 254 -8.60 9.67 9.85
C GLY A 254 -8.51 10.55 8.61
N GLY A 255 -8.24 9.97 7.44
CA GLY A 255 -8.22 10.68 6.16
C GLY A 255 -9.61 11.01 5.61
N ILE A 256 -9.65 11.19 4.28
CA ILE A 256 -10.86 11.60 3.53
C ILE A 256 -12.03 10.62 3.74
N GLY A 257 -13.26 11.14 3.72
CA GLY A 257 -14.48 10.34 3.89
C GLY A 257 -14.68 9.79 5.30
N THR A 258 -14.06 10.41 6.32
CA THR A 258 -14.19 10.04 7.73
C THR A 258 -14.55 11.25 8.60
N SER A 259 -15.14 11.02 9.77
CA SER A 259 -15.41 12.04 10.78
C SER A 259 -14.82 11.68 12.14
N SER A 260 -14.38 12.68 12.90
CA SER A 260 -14.02 12.56 14.32
C SER A 260 -15.21 12.80 15.27
N ALA A 261 -16.37 13.21 14.74
CA ALA A 261 -17.54 13.51 15.54
C ALA A 261 -18.36 12.23 15.79
N LYS A 262 -18.55 11.83 17.05
CA LYS A 262 -19.19 10.55 17.43
C LYS A 262 -20.62 10.40 16.90
N GLN A 263 -21.34 11.51 16.73
CA GLN A 263 -22.68 11.55 16.16
C GLN A 263 -22.72 11.28 14.65
N SER A 264 -21.59 11.41 13.94
CA SER A 264 -21.55 11.20 12.49
C SER A 264 -21.73 9.73 12.13
N GLU A 265 -22.43 9.46 11.01
CA GLU A 265 -22.56 8.12 10.41
C GLU A 265 -21.22 7.55 9.92
N ILE A 266 -20.25 8.41 9.62
CA ILE A 266 -18.89 8.04 9.19
C ILE A 266 -17.86 8.26 10.32
N TYR A 267 -18.31 8.23 11.59
CA TYR A 267 -17.42 8.32 12.73
C TYR A 267 -16.43 7.16 12.75
N ARG A 268 -15.13 7.48 12.71
CA ARG A 268 -14.05 6.50 12.53
C ARG A 268 -13.59 5.80 13.80
N GLY A 269 -14.05 6.20 14.98
CA GLY A 269 -13.46 5.78 16.25
C GLY A 269 -12.26 6.63 16.68
N THR A 270 -11.67 6.29 17.83
CA THR A 270 -10.61 7.09 18.46
C THR A 270 -9.23 6.86 17.86
N HIS A 271 -8.94 5.62 17.42
CA HIS A 271 -7.74 5.23 16.68
C HIS A 271 -8.05 4.03 15.77
N ALA A 272 -7.13 3.69 14.86
CA ALA A 272 -7.27 2.49 14.04
C ALA A 272 -7.38 1.23 14.93
N PHE A 273 -8.33 0.35 14.60
CA PHE A 273 -8.66 -0.84 15.37
C PHE A 273 -9.08 -0.56 16.82
N SER A 274 -9.70 0.61 17.08
CA SER A 274 -10.27 0.91 18.40
C SER A 274 -11.43 0.00 18.79
N GLU A 275 -12.14 -0.52 17.79
CA GLU A 275 -13.33 -1.34 18.03
C GLU A 275 -12.99 -2.84 18.07
N PRO A 276 -13.56 -3.60 19.01
CA PRO A 276 -13.25 -5.01 19.18
C PRO A 276 -13.60 -5.83 17.93
N GLU A 277 -14.64 -5.48 17.18
CA GLU A 277 -15.01 -6.16 15.94
C GLU A 277 -13.94 -5.99 14.85
N SER A 278 -13.50 -4.76 14.61
CA SER A 278 -12.46 -4.48 13.61
C SER A 278 -11.11 -5.07 14.01
N SER A 279 -10.81 -5.09 15.32
CA SER A 279 -9.60 -5.69 15.88
C SER A 279 -9.63 -7.21 15.72
N ALA A 280 -10.76 -7.86 16.01
CA ALA A 280 -10.97 -9.29 15.80
C ALA A 280 -10.78 -9.66 14.32
N MET A 281 -11.40 -8.92 13.40
CA MET A 281 -11.21 -9.15 11.97
C MET A 281 -9.77 -8.93 11.53
N GLY A 282 -9.13 -7.85 12.00
CA GLY A 282 -7.74 -7.57 11.70
C GLY A 282 -6.79 -8.67 12.18
N ASN A 283 -7.02 -9.22 13.37
CA ASN A 283 -6.25 -10.34 13.91
C ASN A 283 -6.53 -11.63 13.13
N TYR A 284 -7.79 -11.90 12.80
CA TYR A 284 -8.16 -13.06 12.01
C TYR A 284 -7.52 -13.05 10.62
N VAL A 285 -7.58 -11.91 9.91
CA VAL A 285 -6.91 -11.76 8.62
C VAL A 285 -5.41 -11.95 8.78
N ARG A 286 -4.76 -11.34 9.79
CA ARG A 286 -3.32 -11.54 10.03
C ARG A 286 -2.98 -13.02 10.21
N SER A 287 -3.75 -13.74 11.00
CA SER A 287 -3.55 -15.18 11.26
C SER A 287 -3.82 -16.08 10.05
N ASN A 288 -4.63 -15.64 9.09
CA ASN A 288 -4.97 -16.40 7.87
C ASN A 288 -4.40 -15.75 6.59
N SER A 289 -3.43 -14.86 6.75
CA SER A 289 -2.85 -14.09 5.64
C SER A 289 -1.84 -14.88 4.81
N GLU A 290 -1.34 -16.00 5.33
CA GLU A 290 -0.44 -16.90 4.60
C GLU A 290 -1.17 -17.47 3.37
N ASN A 291 -0.66 -17.19 2.17
CA ASN A 291 -1.28 -17.52 0.87
C ASN A 291 -2.69 -16.94 0.64
N LEU A 292 -3.05 -15.81 1.27
CA LEU A 292 -4.36 -15.17 1.03
C LEU A 292 -4.49 -14.70 -0.42
N GLU A 293 -5.33 -15.37 -1.22
CA GLU A 293 -5.52 -15.15 -2.66
C GLU A 293 -6.70 -14.23 -3.00
N PHE A 294 -7.75 -14.24 -2.19
CA PHE A 294 -8.91 -13.35 -2.37
C PHE A 294 -9.46 -12.85 -1.04
N TYR A 295 -9.92 -11.60 -1.05
CA TYR A 295 -10.72 -11.03 0.04
C TYR A 295 -11.95 -10.35 -0.54
N PHE A 296 -13.12 -10.82 -0.13
CA PHE A 296 -14.41 -10.29 -0.56
C PHE A 296 -15.12 -9.65 0.63
N ALA A 297 -15.31 -8.33 0.57
CA ALA A 297 -16.15 -7.60 1.50
C ALA A 297 -17.48 -7.25 0.82
N PHE A 298 -18.56 -7.88 1.28
CA PHE A 298 -19.89 -7.65 0.71
C PHE A 298 -20.59 -6.49 1.42
N HIS A 299 -21.04 -5.53 0.61
CA HIS A 299 -21.75 -4.34 1.02
C HIS A 299 -23.04 -4.14 0.21
N SER A 300 -23.95 -3.32 0.72
CA SER A 300 -25.15 -2.85 0.05
C SER A 300 -25.41 -1.38 0.40
N TYR A 301 -25.77 -0.52 -0.54
CA TYR A 301 -26.42 -0.74 -1.82
C TYR A 301 -25.60 -0.04 -2.93
N GLY A 302 -25.82 -0.41 -4.20
CA GLY A 302 -25.20 0.32 -5.32
C GLY A 302 -24.91 -0.48 -6.58
N GLN A 303 -24.95 -1.82 -6.54
CA GLN A 303 -24.59 -2.68 -7.69
C GLN A 303 -23.19 -2.35 -8.23
N CYS A 304 -22.20 -2.32 -7.34
CA CYS A 304 -20.82 -1.98 -7.66
C CYS A 304 -19.88 -3.13 -7.30
N MET A 305 -18.89 -3.37 -8.14
CA MET A 305 -17.67 -4.10 -7.78
C MET A 305 -16.57 -3.07 -7.57
N VAL A 306 -16.32 -2.78 -6.29
CA VAL A 306 -15.38 -1.73 -5.87
C VAL A 306 -13.98 -2.31 -5.77
N ILE A 307 -13.06 -1.75 -6.53
CA ILE A 307 -11.65 -2.12 -6.55
C ILE A 307 -10.89 -1.18 -5.60
N PRO A 308 -10.17 -1.69 -4.60
CA PRO A 308 -9.29 -0.87 -3.78
C PRO A 308 -8.21 -0.16 -4.62
N TYR A 309 -7.73 1.03 -4.24
CA TYR A 309 -7.95 1.68 -2.94
C TYR A 309 -9.04 2.74 -2.96
N ALA A 310 -9.96 2.67 -1.99
CA ALA A 310 -11.09 3.58 -1.87
C ALA A 310 -10.66 5.03 -1.54
N PHE A 311 -9.48 5.27 -0.98
CA PHE A 311 -9.00 6.62 -0.65
C PHE A 311 -8.44 7.38 -1.86
N SER A 312 -8.27 6.71 -3.01
CA SER A 312 -7.66 7.26 -4.22
C SER A 312 -8.62 7.19 -5.40
N ALA A 313 -8.52 8.17 -6.31
CA ALA A 313 -9.16 8.10 -7.62
C ALA A 313 -8.24 7.47 -8.68
N LEU A 314 -6.95 7.32 -8.37
CA LEU A 314 -5.96 6.75 -9.28
C LEU A 314 -6.12 5.23 -9.37
N HIS A 315 -5.80 4.67 -10.53
CA HIS A 315 -5.66 3.24 -10.75
C HIS A 315 -4.32 2.79 -10.17
N LEU A 316 -4.36 2.06 -9.04
CA LEU A 316 -3.18 1.67 -8.27
C LEU A 316 -3.02 0.14 -8.27
N ASP A 317 -1.78 -0.32 -8.16
CA ASP A 317 -1.38 -1.74 -8.18
C ASP A 317 -1.94 -2.45 -9.44
N ASN A 318 -2.37 -3.71 -9.30
CA ASN A 318 -3.00 -4.54 -10.35
C ASN A 318 -4.45 -4.13 -10.70
N TYR A 319 -4.77 -2.83 -10.70
CA TYR A 319 -6.13 -2.34 -10.94
C TYR A 319 -6.68 -2.86 -12.28
N ASN A 320 -5.89 -2.84 -13.36
CA ASN A 320 -6.36 -3.23 -14.69
C ASN A 320 -6.72 -4.71 -14.77
N GLU A 321 -5.93 -5.58 -14.14
CA GLU A 321 -6.15 -7.02 -14.07
C GLU A 321 -7.43 -7.33 -13.28
N VAL A 322 -7.56 -6.74 -12.09
CA VAL A 322 -8.74 -6.93 -11.22
C VAL A 322 -9.98 -6.35 -11.88
N ARG A 323 -9.86 -5.22 -12.59
CA ARG A 323 -10.96 -4.62 -13.35
C ARG A 323 -11.42 -5.55 -14.46
N LYS A 324 -10.51 -6.17 -15.20
CA LYS A 324 -10.86 -7.16 -16.24
C LYS A 324 -11.59 -8.37 -15.64
N MET A 325 -11.15 -8.86 -14.48
CA MET A 325 -11.84 -9.94 -13.76
C MET A 325 -13.24 -9.50 -13.30
N GLY A 326 -13.35 -8.32 -12.69
CA GLY A 326 -14.61 -7.74 -12.26
C GLY A 326 -15.60 -7.51 -13.41
N GLN A 327 -15.12 -7.04 -14.57
CA GLN A 327 -15.94 -6.87 -15.77
C GLN A 327 -16.51 -8.21 -16.26
N ARG A 328 -15.71 -9.28 -16.24
CA ARG A 328 -16.19 -10.63 -16.59
C ARG A 328 -17.23 -11.13 -15.59
N ALA A 329 -17.02 -10.88 -14.29
CA ALA A 329 -17.99 -11.23 -13.27
C ALA A 329 -19.30 -10.44 -13.43
N ALA A 330 -19.22 -9.14 -13.70
CA ALA A 330 -20.38 -8.28 -13.98
C ALA A 330 -21.16 -8.76 -15.22
N GLN A 331 -20.47 -9.16 -16.29
CA GLN A 331 -21.09 -9.75 -17.48
C GLN A 331 -21.82 -11.07 -17.16
N CYS A 332 -21.27 -11.91 -16.28
CA CYS A 332 -21.95 -13.14 -15.85
C CYS A 332 -23.25 -12.84 -15.07
N ILE A 333 -23.23 -11.81 -14.21
CA ILE A 333 -24.42 -11.36 -13.48
C ILE A 333 -25.48 -10.83 -14.48
N GLU A 334 -25.05 -9.97 -15.42
CA GLU A 334 -25.92 -9.41 -16.45
C GLU A 334 -26.54 -10.51 -17.33
N LYS A 335 -25.79 -11.54 -17.70
CA LYS A 335 -26.32 -12.66 -18.49
C LYS A 335 -27.45 -13.40 -17.77
N ARG A 336 -27.40 -13.51 -16.44
CA ARG A 336 -28.39 -14.28 -15.67
C ARG A 336 -29.71 -13.54 -15.50
N TYR A 337 -29.67 -12.27 -15.10
CA TYR A 337 -30.88 -11.51 -14.74
C TYR A 337 -30.94 -10.10 -15.34
N LYS A 338 -30.06 -9.75 -16.29
CA LYS A 338 -29.92 -8.41 -16.86
C LYS A 338 -29.54 -7.33 -15.84
N THR A 339 -29.17 -7.72 -14.64
CA THR A 339 -28.69 -6.83 -13.59
C THR A 339 -27.31 -6.31 -13.96
N GLN A 340 -27.15 -5.00 -14.07
CA GLN A 340 -25.88 -4.38 -14.43
C GLN A 340 -25.09 -3.95 -13.19
N TYR A 341 -23.80 -4.23 -13.20
CA TYR A 341 -22.86 -3.83 -12.15
C TYR A 341 -21.78 -2.91 -12.72
N SER A 342 -21.49 -1.83 -12.00
CA SER A 342 -20.34 -0.98 -12.32
C SER A 342 -19.06 -1.55 -11.70
N VAL A 343 -17.92 -1.42 -12.38
CA VAL A 343 -16.64 -1.98 -11.96
C VAL A 343 -15.55 -0.92 -12.05
N GLY A 344 -14.85 -0.66 -10.95
CA GLY A 344 -13.82 0.38 -10.86
C GLY A 344 -13.48 0.77 -9.43
N THR A 345 -12.74 1.87 -9.26
CA THR A 345 -12.40 2.42 -7.94
C THR A 345 -13.65 2.85 -7.18
N ALA A 346 -13.54 3.11 -5.87
CA ALA A 346 -14.65 3.68 -5.10
C ALA A 346 -15.10 5.03 -5.67
N TYR A 347 -14.18 5.84 -6.19
CA TYR A 347 -14.51 7.12 -6.81
C TYR A 347 -15.31 6.93 -8.11
N GLU A 348 -14.90 6.01 -8.99
CA GLU A 348 -15.62 5.72 -10.25
C GLU A 348 -17.00 5.10 -9.97
N THR A 349 -17.07 4.13 -9.05
CA THR A 349 -18.25 3.29 -8.86
C THR A 349 -19.21 3.79 -7.79
N VAL A 350 -18.73 4.22 -6.62
CA VAL A 350 -19.57 4.68 -5.50
C VAL A 350 -19.70 6.21 -5.54
N GLY A 351 -18.65 6.92 -5.96
CA GLY A 351 -18.65 8.36 -6.23
C GLY A 351 -17.75 9.18 -5.31
N TYR A 352 -17.21 8.58 -4.26
CA TYR A 352 -16.42 9.31 -3.27
C TYR A 352 -15.17 8.52 -2.89
N LYS A 353 -14.21 9.26 -2.32
CA LYS A 353 -12.99 8.69 -1.75
C LYS A 353 -13.16 8.49 -0.26
N VAL A 354 -12.66 7.38 0.27
CA VAL A 354 -12.76 7.09 1.69
C VAL A 354 -11.60 6.26 2.24
N ALA A 355 -11.19 6.60 3.45
CA ALA A 355 -10.15 5.90 4.20
C ALA A 355 -10.70 4.91 5.24
N GLY A 356 -9.82 4.07 5.79
CA GLY A 356 -10.15 3.14 6.88
C GLY A 356 -11.00 1.93 6.48
N VAL A 357 -11.03 1.59 5.19
CA VAL A 357 -11.82 0.48 4.64
C VAL A 357 -11.10 -0.87 4.77
N SER A 358 -11.84 -1.92 5.14
CA SER A 358 -11.31 -3.28 5.38
C SER A 358 -10.56 -3.83 4.17
N GLY A 359 -11.20 -3.94 3.00
CA GLY A 359 -10.59 -4.48 1.78
C GLY A 359 -9.38 -3.69 1.27
N CYS A 360 -9.35 -2.37 1.52
CA CYS A 360 -8.20 -1.52 1.21
C CYS A 360 -7.02 -1.82 2.14
N TRP A 361 -7.30 -2.01 3.43
CA TRP A 361 -6.30 -2.37 4.42
C TRP A 361 -5.72 -3.75 4.15
N VAL A 362 -6.58 -4.72 3.79
CA VAL A 362 -6.14 -6.08 3.47
C VAL A 362 -5.27 -6.10 2.21
N LYS A 363 -5.71 -5.45 1.13
CA LYS A 363 -4.90 -5.33 -0.11
C LYS A 363 -3.54 -4.70 0.19
N LYS A 364 -3.51 -3.61 0.96
CA LYS A 364 -2.27 -2.88 1.25
C LYS A 364 -1.27 -3.69 2.08
N LEU A 365 -1.74 -4.43 3.08
CA LEU A 365 -0.84 -5.06 4.06
C LEU A 365 -0.51 -6.52 3.78
N PHE A 366 -1.39 -7.26 3.11
CA PHE A 366 -1.21 -8.70 2.93
C PHE A 366 -0.97 -9.11 1.49
N SER A 367 -0.88 -8.14 0.57
CA SER A 367 -0.56 -8.38 -0.84
C SER A 367 -1.34 -9.58 -1.38
N ILE A 368 -2.66 -9.59 -1.11
CA ILE A 368 -3.57 -10.54 -1.75
C ILE A 368 -3.28 -10.43 -3.23
N PRO A 369 -2.84 -11.50 -3.92
CA PRO A 369 -2.01 -11.42 -5.09
C PRO A 369 -2.66 -10.58 -6.19
N ALA A 370 -2.41 -9.27 -6.12
CA ALA A 370 -1.44 -8.70 -7.02
C ALA A 370 -0.20 -9.60 -6.98
N LEU A 371 0.19 -10.14 -8.12
CA LEU A 371 1.63 -10.11 -8.37
C LEU A 371 2.06 -8.68 -8.07
N ASP A 372 2.58 -8.46 -6.86
CA ASP A 372 3.58 -7.48 -6.51
C ASP A 372 3.81 -7.47 -5.00
N ASP A 373 5.00 -7.94 -4.66
CA ASP A 373 5.68 -7.68 -3.41
C ASP A 373 5.76 -6.17 -3.16
N GLN A 374 5.06 -5.69 -2.13
CA GLN A 374 5.39 -4.42 -1.50
C GLN A 374 4.78 -4.20 -0.13
N ILE A 375 5.67 -4.09 0.86
CA ILE A 375 5.43 -3.61 2.23
C ILE A 375 4.77 -4.65 3.14
N MET A 376 5.57 -5.62 3.61
CA MET A 376 5.64 -6.06 5.00
C MET A 376 6.97 -6.81 5.24
N GLY A 377 8.08 -6.07 5.15
CA GLY A 377 9.39 -6.47 5.68
C GLY A 377 9.56 -6.14 7.18
N ARG A 378 8.47 -6.03 7.94
CA ARG A 378 8.48 -5.78 9.40
C ARG A 378 7.74 -6.87 10.16
N LYS A 379 8.19 -8.11 9.97
CA LYS A 379 8.18 -9.22 10.94
C LYS A 379 9.20 -10.21 10.41
N LYS A 380 10.10 -10.70 11.28
CA LYS A 380 11.21 -11.64 11.02
C LYS A 380 10.85 -12.76 10.02
N ARG A 381 10.85 -12.45 8.72
CA ARG A 381 11.05 -13.39 7.64
C ARG A 381 12.56 -13.49 7.48
N ASP A 382 13.05 -14.66 7.14
CA ASP A 382 14.44 -14.84 6.74
C ASP A 382 14.67 -14.11 5.40
N THR A 383 14.86 -12.78 5.46
CA THR A 383 15.09 -11.92 4.28
C THR A 383 16.50 -12.06 3.73
N ARG A 384 17.29 -13.03 4.19
CA ARG A 384 18.63 -13.28 3.64
C ARG A 384 18.61 -13.55 2.14
N HIS A 385 17.49 -14.00 1.57
CA HIS A 385 17.48 -14.57 0.21
C HIS A 385 17.05 -13.60 -0.92
N TRP A 386 16.29 -12.54 -0.65
CA TRP A 386 15.77 -11.62 -1.70
C TRP A 386 15.50 -10.20 -1.22
N LEU A 387 15.88 -9.20 -2.04
CA LEU A 387 15.36 -7.83 -2.00
C LEU A 387 14.24 -7.66 -3.03
N PHE A 388 13.28 -6.78 -2.75
CA PHE A 388 12.25 -6.38 -3.70
C PHE A 388 12.46 -4.91 -4.10
N TRP A 389 12.66 -4.62 -5.38
CA TRP A 389 12.99 -3.27 -5.91
C TRP A 389 11.81 -2.36 -6.09
N THR A 390 10.96 -2.48 -5.12
CA THR A 390 9.71 -1.79 -5.06
C THR A 390 9.52 -1.16 -3.67
N ASN A 391 10.50 -1.34 -2.79
CA ASN A 391 10.59 -0.69 -1.47
C ASN A 391 12.01 -0.15 -1.25
N TYR A 392 12.13 0.66 -0.20
CA TYR A 392 13.42 1.05 0.37
C TYR A 392 13.82 0.07 1.47
N TRP A 393 15.10 -0.31 1.49
CA TRP A 393 15.64 -1.32 2.40
C TRP A 393 16.61 -0.70 3.42
N SER A 394 16.73 -1.33 4.59
CA SER A 394 17.72 -0.90 5.58
C SER A 394 19.13 -1.32 5.17
N VAL A 395 20.14 -0.61 5.71
CA VAL A 395 21.55 -0.93 5.49
C VAL A 395 21.86 -2.38 5.87
N THR A 396 21.31 -2.87 6.99
CA THR A 396 21.45 -4.27 7.42
C THR A 396 20.86 -5.23 6.41
N GLN A 397 19.65 -4.97 5.90
CA GLN A 397 18.99 -5.85 4.94
C GLN A 397 19.74 -5.89 3.59
N ILE A 398 20.26 -4.75 3.14
CA ILE A 398 21.11 -4.69 1.94
C ILE A 398 22.38 -5.52 2.16
N ASN A 399 23.06 -5.37 3.30
CA ASN A 399 24.29 -6.10 3.61
C ASN A 399 24.05 -7.61 3.74
N ASP A 400 22.97 -8.03 4.41
CA ASP A 400 22.59 -9.44 4.55
C ASP A 400 22.32 -10.08 3.18
N TRP A 401 21.65 -9.35 2.28
CA TRP A 401 21.41 -9.80 0.92
C TRP A 401 22.68 -9.89 0.07
N LEU A 402 23.59 -8.91 0.17
CA LEU A 402 24.88 -8.97 -0.50
C LEU A 402 25.72 -10.17 -0.02
N GLN A 403 25.71 -10.43 1.30
CA GLN A 403 26.36 -11.61 1.87
C GLN A 403 25.78 -12.90 1.29
N ASN A 404 24.45 -13.00 1.22
CA ASN A 404 23.81 -14.17 0.62
C ASN A 404 24.16 -14.36 -0.86
N LEU A 405 24.25 -13.28 -1.64
CA LEU A 405 24.71 -13.37 -3.01
C LEU A 405 26.15 -13.89 -3.09
N ALA A 406 27.05 -13.38 -2.24
CA ALA A 406 28.42 -13.87 -2.17
C ALA A 406 28.49 -15.35 -1.74
N ASP A 407 27.62 -15.80 -0.85
CA ASP A 407 27.58 -17.19 -0.40
C ASP A 407 27.01 -18.14 -1.48
N THR A 408 25.95 -17.71 -2.18
CA THR A 408 25.20 -18.55 -3.14
C THR A 408 25.72 -18.48 -4.58
N ARG A 409 26.55 -17.48 -4.90
CA ARG A 409 27.20 -17.25 -6.21
C ARG A 409 28.69 -16.99 -6.04
N SER A 410 29.33 -17.71 -5.11
CA SER A 410 30.75 -17.55 -4.75
C SER A 410 31.72 -17.81 -5.91
N ASP A 411 31.25 -18.39 -7.01
CA ASP A 411 32.00 -18.60 -8.25
C ASP A 411 32.35 -17.30 -8.98
N PHE A 412 31.54 -16.24 -8.84
CA PHE A 412 31.82 -14.94 -9.45
C PHE A 412 31.39 -13.72 -8.60
N VAL A 413 30.83 -13.92 -7.41
CA VAL A 413 30.40 -12.85 -6.50
C VAL A 413 31.18 -12.95 -5.18
N SER A 414 31.74 -11.83 -4.72
CA SER A 414 32.41 -11.75 -3.41
C SER A 414 32.15 -10.41 -2.74
N LEU A 415 32.03 -10.38 -1.41
CA LEU A 415 31.97 -9.12 -0.67
C LEU A 415 33.31 -8.39 -0.68
N ILE A 416 33.24 -7.06 -0.73
CA ILE A 416 34.37 -6.14 -0.63
C ILE A 416 34.05 -5.08 0.42
N TYR A 417 35.08 -4.56 1.08
CA TYR A 417 34.93 -3.60 2.17
C TYR A 417 35.84 -2.41 1.94
N ALA A 418 35.29 -1.21 1.84
CA ALA A 418 36.08 0.01 1.70
C ALA A 418 36.63 0.51 3.05
N GLY A 419 35.91 0.24 4.14
CA GLY A 419 36.28 0.65 5.49
C GLY A 419 35.09 0.64 6.45
N ARG A 420 35.17 1.48 7.48
CA ARG A 420 34.09 1.70 8.45
C ARG A 420 33.67 3.17 8.48
N SER A 421 32.39 3.41 8.71
CA SER A 421 31.82 4.74 8.97
C SER A 421 32.20 5.26 10.35
N TYR A 422 31.82 6.51 10.64
CA TYR A 422 32.11 7.15 11.93
C TYR A 422 31.54 6.37 13.13
N GLU A 423 30.30 5.89 13.05
CA GLU A 423 29.66 5.07 14.08
C GLU A 423 30.05 3.58 14.01
N GLY A 424 31.00 3.22 13.14
CA GLY A 424 31.65 1.91 13.11
C GLY A 424 30.98 0.86 12.23
N ARG A 425 30.02 1.23 11.37
CA ARG A 425 29.38 0.31 10.41
C ARG A 425 30.30 0.06 9.22
N ASN A 426 30.29 -1.16 8.69
CA ASN A 426 31.08 -1.47 7.49
C ASN A 426 30.49 -0.75 6.26
N ILE A 427 31.37 -0.15 5.45
CA ILE A 427 31.05 0.32 4.10
C ILE A 427 31.23 -0.87 3.18
N THR A 428 30.15 -1.65 3.06
CA THR A 428 30.10 -2.93 2.34
C THR A 428 29.77 -2.70 0.87
N GLY A 429 30.49 -3.40 0.00
CA GLY A 429 30.20 -3.49 -1.41
C GLY A 429 30.26 -4.93 -1.90
N VAL A 430 30.00 -5.11 -3.18
CA VAL A 430 30.07 -6.40 -3.87
C VAL A 430 30.95 -6.30 -5.10
N ARG A 431 31.75 -7.34 -5.29
CA ARG A 431 32.57 -7.57 -6.47
C ARG A 431 31.92 -8.67 -7.30
N ILE A 432 31.64 -8.39 -8.58
CA ILE A 432 31.08 -9.34 -9.55
C ILE A 432 32.11 -9.51 -10.68
N ALA A 433 32.68 -10.70 -10.82
CA ALA A 433 33.77 -10.98 -11.76
C ALA A 433 33.68 -12.42 -12.31
N ARG A 434 33.34 -12.59 -13.60
CA ARG A 434 33.29 -13.90 -14.27
C ARG A 434 34.61 -14.29 -14.97
N GLY A 435 35.74 -13.81 -14.44
CA GLY A 435 37.06 -14.04 -15.00
C GLY A 435 38.15 -13.26 -14.25
N THR A 436 39.39 -13.35 -14.72
CA THR A 436 40.54 -12.64 -14.15
C THR A 436 40.97 -11.48 -15.05
N ASN A 437 41.55 -10.44 -14.43
CA ASN A 437 42.19 -9.31 -15.12
C ASN A 437 41.29 -8.55 -16.12
N ARG A 438 40.00 -8.39 -15.82
CA ARG A 438 39.07 -7.59 -16.63
C ARG A 438 39.15 -6.09 -16.31
N PRO A 439 38.81 -5.20 -17.24
CA PRO A 439 38.62 -3.79 -16.94
C PRO A 439 37.52 -3.61 -15.87
N ILE A 440 37.67 -2.62 -15.00
CA ILE A 440 36.80 -2.41 -13.84
C ILE A 440 35.80 -1.28 -14.10
N ILE A 441 34.53 -1.56 -13.78
CA ILE A 441 33.47 -0.58 -13.62
C ILE A 441 33.23 -0.38 -12.11
N PHE A 442 33.46 0.83 -11.62
CA PHE A 442 33.17 1.22 -10.25
C PHE A 442 31.80 1.90 -10.16
N VAL A 443 30.95 1.44 -9.25
CA VAL A 443 29.60 1.97 -9.04
C VAL A 443 29.39 2.33 -7.59
N GLU A 444 28.82 3.50 -7.32
CA GLU A 444 28.51 3.92 -5.96
C GLU A 444 27.26 4.81 -5.84
N GLY A 445 26.70 4.86 -4.63
CA GLY A 445 25.61 5.75 -4.25
C GLY A 445 25.41 5.80 -2.74
N GLY A 446 24.28 6.37 -2.29
CA GLY A 446 23.97 6.46 -0.86
C GLY A 446 24.96 7.31 -0.06
N GLN A 447 25.55 8.35 -0.66
CA GLN A 447 26.37 9.34 0.05
C GLN A 447 25.52 10.29 0.91
N ILE A 448 24.27 10.52 0.51
CA ILE A 448 23.28 11.35 1.19
C ILE A 448 22.34 10.45 1.99
N GLY A 449 22.18 10.69 3.29
CA GLY A 449 21.37 9.83 4.16
C GLY A 449 19.91 9.71 3.72
N ALA A 450 19.29 10.82 3.33
CA ALA A 450 17.89 10.91 2.91
C ALA A 450 17.63 10.32 1.51
N ASP A 451 18.68 10.06 0.73
CA ASP A 451 18.58 9.47 -0.61
C ASP A 451 18.47 7.95 -0.52
N TRP A 452 17.24 7.48 -0.36
CA TRP A 452 16.96 6.05 -0.31
C TRP A 452 16.85 5.42 -1.70
N LEU A 453 16.72 6.22 -2.75
CA LEU A 453 16.52 5.71 -4.11
C LEU A 453 17.83 5.24 -4.72
N SER A 454 18.96 5.94 -4.49
CA SER A 454 20.23 5.50 -5.05
C SER A 454 20.68 4.11 -4.57
N PRO A 455 20.63 3.74 -3.27
CA PRO A 455 20.93 2.38 -2.85
C PRO A 455 19.98 1.34 -3.47
N THR A 456 18.69 1.67 -3.60
CA THR A 456 17.71 0.75 -4.19
C THR A 456 17.97 0.50 -5.67
N VAL A 457 18.24 1.54 -6.46
CA VAL A 457 18.59 1.39 -7.89
C VAL A 457 19.90 0.61 -8.07
N ILE A 458 20.90 0.86 -7.23
CA ILE A 458 22.17 0.13 -7.29
C ILE A 458 21.96 -1.35 -6.96
N THR A 459 21.18 -1.69 -5.93
CA THR A 459 20.91 -3.10 -5.62
C THR A 459 20.11 -3.78 -6.73
N TYR A 460 19.26 -3.06 -7.47
CA TYR A 460 18.59 -3.62 -8.66
C TYR A 460 19.60 -3.94 -9.75
N LEU A 461 20.54 -3.01 -10.01
CA LEU A 461 21.64 -3.24 -10.94
C LEU A 461 22.47 -4.47 -10.53
N VAL A 462 22.80 -4.62 -9.25
CA VAL A 462 23.50 -5.82 -8.74
C VAL A 462 22.72 -7.09 -9.06
N ASP A 463 21.41 -7.12 -8.79
CA ASP A 463 20.58 -8.30 -9.09
C ASP A 463 20.54 -8.62 -10.58
N GLN A 464 20.38 -7.61 -11.43
CA GLN A 464 20.39 -7.80 -12.88
C GLN A 464 21.76 -8.28 -13.39
N LEU A 465 22.87 -7.81 -12.83
CA LEU A 465 24.21 -8.30 -13.18
C LEU A 465 24.42 -9.77 -12.76
N VAL A 466 23.85 -10.19 -11.64
CA VAL A 466 23.99 -11.57 -11.14
C VAL A 466 23.01 -12.54 -11.80
N ARG A 467 21.77 -12.12 -12.05
CA ARG A 467 20.62 -12.98 -12.41
C ARG A 467 19.86 -12.54 -13.66
N GLY A 468 20.13 -11.34 -14.16
CA GLY A 468 19.32 -10.67 -15.17
C GLY A 468 19.59 -11.12 -16.60
N SER A 469 19.30 -10.21 -17.53
CA SER A 469 19.27 -10.46 -18.97
C SER A 469 20.62 -10.89 -19.55
N PHE A 470 20.58 -11.42 -20.77
CA PHE A 470 21.78 -11.75 -21.54
C PHE A 470 22.72 -10.54 -21.69
N GLU A 471 22.19 -9.32 -21.81
CA GLU A 471 23.02 -8.11 -21.91
C GLU A 471 23.78 -7.84 -20.60
N ALA A 472 23.13 -7.99 -19.44
CA ALA A 472 23.80 -7.87 -18.15
C ALA A 472 24.85 -8.98 -17.94
N GLN A 473 24.53 -10.22 -18.31
CA GLN A 473 25.48 -11.33 -18.23
C GLN A 473 26.73 -11.04 -19.06
N ARG A 474 26.57 -10.61 -20.32
CA ARG A 474 27.69 -10.18 -21.17
C ARG A 474 28.48 -9.03 -20.54
N ALA A 475 27.82 -8.07 -19.93
CA ALA A 475 28.49 -6.97 -19.24
C ALA A 475 29.36 -7.48 -18.05
N THR A 476 28.95 -8.54 -17.36
CA THR A 476 29.77 -9.18 -16.29
C THR A 476 30.85 -10.15 -16.79
N GLU A 477 30.78 -10.57 -18.05
CA GLU A 477 31.84 -11.37 -18.70
C GLU A 477 32.96 -10.48 -19.25
N GLU A 478 32.59 -9.28 -19.71
CA GLU A 478 33.51 -8.30 -20.29
C GLU A 478 34.17 -7.42 -19.22
N PHE A 479 33.44 -7.07 -18.15
CA PHE A 479 33.91 -6.16 -17.09
C PHE A 479 33.83 -6.79 -15.70
N GLU A 480 34.73 -6.36 -14.82
CA GLU A 480 34.68 -6.63 -13.39
C GLU A 480 33.97 -5.45 -12.69
N TRP A 481 32.94 -5.74 -11.91
CA TRP A 481 32.11 -4.72 -11.28
C TRP A 481 32.41 -4.61 -9.79
N HIS A 482 32.71 -3.40 -9.34
CA HIS A 482 32.91 -3.08 -7.92
C HIS A 482 31.84 -2.09 -7.48
N ILE A 483 30.87 -2.56 -6.70
CA ILE A 483 29.62 -1.84 -6.45
C ILE A 483 29.42 -1.60 -4.96
N PHE A 484 29.27 -0.33 -4.56
CA PHE A 484 29.00 0.08 -3.18
C PHE A 484 27.65 0.81 -3.10
N PRO A 485 26.55 0.11 -2.70
CA PRO A 485 25.23 0.73 -2.68
C PRO A 485 25.06 1.83 -1.64
N VAL A 486 25.77 1.75 -0.52
CA VAL A 486 25.63 2.66 0.62
C VAL A 486 27.00 3.13 1.12
N LEU A 487 27.37 4.37 0.79
CA LEU A 487 28.60 4.99 1.28
C LEU A 487 28.45 5.67 2.65
N ASN A 488 27.22 6.09 3.00
CA ASN A 488 26.88 6.73 4.27
C ASN A 488 25.93 5.85 5.11
N PRO A 489 26.39 4.70 5.61
CA PRO A 489 25.52 3.78 6.35
C PRO A 489 24.94 4.43 7.63
N ASP A 490 25.69 5.33 8.27
CA ASP A 490 25.23 6.02 9.48
C ASP A 490 24.13 7.03 9.18
N GLY A 491 24.33 7.88 8.15
CA GLY A 491 23.34 8.86 7.73
C GLY A 491 22.08 8.19 7.19
N GLN A 492 22.20 7.09 6.44
CA GLN A 492 21.05 6.35 5.95
C GLN A 492 20.27 5.71 7.10
N GLU A 493 20.95 5.05 8.06
CA GLU A 493 20.26 4.47 9.22
C GLU A 493 19.61 5.55 10.10
N TYR A 494 20.28 6.68 10.31
CA TYR A 494 19.70 7.81 11.03
C TYR A 494 18.46 8.35 10.33
N SER A 495 18.49 8.44 9.00
CA SER A 495 17.33 8.93 8.25
C SER A 495 16.13 7.98 8.29
N GLN A 496 16.37 6.67 8.35
CA GLN A 496 15.32 5.67 8.41
C GLN A 496 14.64 5.59 9.78
N ASN A 497 15.35 5.97 10.84
CA ASN A 497 14.92 5.74 12.21
C ASN A 497 14.66 7.01 13.02
N VAL A 498 15.29 8.13 12.67
CA VAL A 498 15.27 9.36 13.47
C VAL A 498 14.82 10.57 12.66
N ASP A 499 15.55 10.93 11.59
CA ASP A 499 15.25 12.14 10.80
C ASP A 499 15.27 11.85 9.30
N ARG A 500 14.07 11.70 8.73
CA ARG A 500 13.87 11.30 7.33
C ARG A 500 14.64 12.15 6.32
N LEU A 501 14.87 13.42 6.59
CA LEU A 501 15.51 14.35 5.67
C LEU A 501 16.99 14.59 5.97
N TRP A 502 17.59 13.79 6.86
CA TRP A 502 19.01 13.89 7.21
C TRP A 502 19.92 13.61 6.00
N ILE A 503 20.77 14.58 5.64
CA ILE A 503 21.66 14.50 4.46
C ILE A 503 23.05 13.97 4.81
N LYS A 504 23.65 14.50 5.87
CA LYS A 504 25.08 14.37 6.17
C LYS A 504 25.47 12.99 6.74
N ASN A 505 26.76 12.74 6.98
CA ASN A 505 27.16 11.63 7.86
C ASN A 505 26.82 11.95 9.34
N ARG A 506 27.29 11.14 10.29
CA ARG A 506 26.97 11.28 11.72
C ARG A 506 28.13 11.71 12.60
N ARG A 507 29.22 12.22 12.02
CA ARG A 507 30.38 12.71 12.78
C ARG A 507 30.03 13.99 13.56
N PRO A 508 30.15 14.05 14.90
CA PRO A 508 30.08 15.30 15.66
C PRO A 508 31.14 16.29 15.20
N THR A 509 30.75 17.56 15.04
CA THR A 509 31.64 18.63 14.57
C THR A 509 31.91 19.63 15.71
N THR A 510 31.46 20.88 15.59
CA THR A 510 31.61 21.93 16.61
C THR A 510 30.27 22.29 17.23
N GLY A 511 30.24 22.49 18.55
CA GLY A 511 29.00 22.79 19.26
C GLY A 511 28.02 21.62 19.17
N SER A 512 26.76 21.89 18.82
CA SER A 512 25.71 20.88 18.62
C SER A 512 25.61 20.35 17.18
N ALA A 513 26.43 20.84 16.25
CA ALA A 513 26.34 20.47 14.84
C ALA A 513 26.93 19.06 14.59
N ILE A 514 26.21 18.26 13.82
CA ILE A 514 26.58 16.89 13.47
C ILE A 514 26.59 16.75 11.95
N GLY A 515 27.61 16.09 11.43
CA GLY A 515 27.69 15.59 10.08
C GLY A 515 28.42 16.52 9.11
N VAL A 516 28.95 15.89 8.06
CA VAL A 516 29.53 16.49 6.85
C VAL A 516 28.81 15.91 5.62
N ASP A 517 28.57 16.74 4.60
CA ASP A 517 28.06 16.30 3.31
C ASP A 517 29.15 15.52 2.56
N LEU A 518 29.02 14.19 2.56
CA LEU A 518 29.98 13.30 1.89
C LEU A 518 30.06 13.55 0.39
N SER A 519 28.99 14.08 -0.23
CA SER A 519 28.95 14.38 -1.66
C SER A 519 29.75 15.62 -2.07
N ARG A 520 30.38 16.30 -1.10
CA ARG A 520 31.22 17.49 -1.29
C ARG A 520 32.61 17.37 -0.61
N ASN A 521 32.94 16.21 -0.03
CA ASN A 521 34.17 16.02 0.76
C ASN A 521 35.33 15.39 -0.02
N TRP A 522 35.33 15.44 -1.36
CA TRP A 522 36.34 14.82 -2.22
C TRP A 522 37.39 15.82 -2.71
N ASN A 523 38.63 15.37 -2.95
CA ASN A 523 39.75 16.23 -3.35
C ASN A 523 39.73 16.62 -4.84
N SER A 524 38.66 17.29 -5.28
CA SER A 524 38.60 17.93 -6.60
C SER A 524 37.90 19.27 -6.49
N HIS A 525 38.68 20.35 -6.59
CA HIS A 525 38.21 21.72 -6.40
C HIS A 525 37.40 21.88 -5.08
N TRP A 526 37.84 21.21 -4.01
CA TRP A 526 37.13 21.20 -2.73
C TRP A 526 36.95 22.63 -2.19
N GLY A 527 35.72 22.98 -1.82
CA GLY A 527 35.38 24.29 -1.25
C GLY A 527 35.31 25.46 -2.23
N ILE A 528 35.30 25.21 -3.54
CA ILE A 528 35.25 26.26 -4.56
C ILE A 528 33.82 26.73 -4.87
N ILE A 529 32.86 25.83 -5.12
CA ILE A 529 31.45 26.18 -5.41
C ILE A 529 30.50 25.25 -4.67
N GLY A 530 29.41 25.80 -4.12
CA GLY A 530 28.24 25.06 -3.63
C GLY A 530 28.37 24.40 -2.26
N GLY A 531 29.51 24.53 -1.61
CA GLY A 531 29.78 24.00 -0.27
C GLY A 531 29.81 25.08 0.81
N SER A 532 29.40 24.74 2.04
CA SER A 532 29.51 25.61 3.21
C SER A 532 30.68 25.22 4.13
N PHE A 533 31.33 26.22 4.73
CA PHE A 533 32.32 26.05 5.81
C PHE A 533 31.69 26.16 7.21
N VAL A 534 30.38 26.37 7.30
CA VAL A 534 29.64 26.45 8.56
C VAL A 534 29.14 25.06 8.96
N PRO A 535 29.57 24.50 10.10
CA PRO A 535 29.25 23.11 10.47
C PRO A 535 27.75 22.78 10.60
N ALA A 536 26.93 23.78 10.90
CA ALA A 536 25.49 23.62 11.03
C ALA A 536 24.76 23.43 9.70
N ASP A 537 25.34 23.85 8.57
CA ASP A 537 24.68 23.82 7.27
C ASP A 537 24.57 22.39 6.72
N GLU A 538 23.53 22.11 5.94
CA GLU A 538 23.29 20.80 5.31
C GLU A 538 24.37 20.44 4.27
N ASN A 539 24.92 21.45 3.60
CA ASN A 539 26.00 21.31 2.62
C ASN A 539 27.39 21.60 3.24
N PHE A 540 27.55 21.39 4.55
CA PHE A 540 28.85 21.54 5.21
C PHE A 540 29.87 20.55 4.64
N ILE A 541 30.98 21.06 4.11
CA ILE A 541 31.93 20.26 3.31
C ILE A 541 33.05 19.59 4.11
N GLY A 542 33.08 19.79 5.42
CA GLY A 542 34.10 19.27 6.33
C GLY A 542 35.29 20.21 6.52
N LEU A 543 36.30 19.73 7.23
CA LEU A 543 37.51 20.52 7.57
C LEU A 543 38.57 20.51 6.47
N GLY A 544 38.42 19.63 5.49
CA GLY A 544 39.34 19.43 4.38
C GLY A 544 38.82 18.31 3.48
N PRO A 545 39.39 18.15 2.28
CA PRO A 545 39.08 17.00 1.45
C PRO A 545 39.47 15.72 2.18
N PHE A 546 38.62 14.69 2.11
CA PHE A 546 38.78 13.41 2.82
C PHE A 546 38.89 13.54 4.35
N SER A 547 38.29 14.58 4.94
CA SER A 547 38.20 14.71 6.40
C SER A 547 37.39 13.57 7.02
N GLU A 548 36.38 13.09 6.28
CA GLU A 548 35.47 12.05 6.75
C GLU A 548 36.06 10.65 6.55
N VAL A 549 35.77 9.75 7.48
CA VAL A 549 36.31 8.39 7.41
C VAL A 549 35.74 7.63 6.21
N GLU A 550 34.47 7.89 5.87
CA GLU A 550 33.78 7.28 4.74
C GLU A 550 34.45 7.61 3.40
N THR A 551 34.63 8.91 3.09
CA THR A 551 35.26 9.35 1.83
C THR A 551 36.72 8.95 1.75
N ARG A 552 37.47 9.03 2.87
CA ARG A 552 38.87 8.60 2.94
C ARG A 552 39.06 7.09 2.76
N SER A 553 38.14 6.28 3.26
CA SER A 553 38.17 4.83 3.09
C SER A 553 37.87 4.44 1.65
N VAL A 554 36.83 5.03 1.06
CA VAL A 554 36.47 4.77 -0.35
C VAL A 554 37.55 5.29 -1.31
N SER A 555 38.19 6.43 -1.03
CA SER A 555 39.27 6.95 -1.89
C SER A 555 40.45 5.97 -1.97
N ARG A 556 40.86 5.39 -0.83
CA ARG A 556 41.91 4.35 -0.79
C ARG A 556 41.50 3.08 -1.54
N TYR A 557 40.22 2.71 -1.44
CA TYR A 557 39.70 1.56 -2.18
C TYR A 557 39.78 1.82 -3.70
N VAL A 558 39.31 2.98 -4.17
CA VAL A 558 39.38 3.36 -5.60
C VAL A 558 40.83 3.43 -6.08
N GLU A 559 41.75 4.00 -5.29
CA GLU A 559 43.18 4.00 -5.60
C GLU A 559 43.71 2.58 -5.83
N SER A 560 43.29 1.60 -5.03
CA SER A 560 43.75 0.21 -5.14
C SER A 560 43.31 -0.50 -6.43
N ILE A 561 42.22 -0.05 -7.05
CA ILE A 561 41.67 -0.61 -8.30
C ILE A 561 41.94 0.28 -9.54
N SER A 562 42.54 1.45 -9.34
CA SER A 562 42.64 2.50 -10.34
C SER A 562 43.36 2.11 -11.64
N SER A 563 44.32 1.19 -11.58
CA SER A 563 45.09 0.75 -12.76
C SER A 563 44.25 0.01 -13.81
N ARG A 564 43.09 -0.52 -13.43
CA ARG A 564 42.13 -1.20 -14.33
C ARG A 564 40.81 -0.45 -14.47
N LEU A 565 40.67 0.72 -13.85
CA LEU A 565 39.41 1.47 -13.82
C LEU A 565 39.13 2.10 -15.19
N VAL A 566 38.05 1.67 -15.85
CA VAL A 566 37.63 2.21 -17.16
C VAL A 566 36.33 2.99 -17.11
N SER A 567 35.50 2.75 -16.08
CA SER A 567 34.26 3.49 -15.89
C SER A 567 33.95 3.72 -14.42
N SER A 568 33.36 4.88 -14.11
CA SER A 568 32.80 5.20 -12.79
C SER A 568 31.39 5.79 -12.92
N LEU A 569 30.43 5.15 -12.24
CA LEU A 569 29.02 5.57 -12.23
C LEU A 569 28.57 5.89 -10.81
N SER A 570 28.20 7.14 -10.58
CA SER A 570 27.67 7.64 -9.31
C SER A 570 26.16 7.78 -9.37
N PHE A 571 25.42 7.35 -8.36
CA PHE A 571 23.97 7.49 -8.28
C PHE A 571 23.57 8.37 -7.11
N ARG A 572 22.72 9.37 -7.40
CA ARG A 572 22.12 10.27 -6.43
C ARG A 572 20.67 10.52 -6.81
N ALA A 573 19.76 10.72 -5.85
CA ALA A 573 18.48 11.38 -6.09
C ALA A 573 18.56 12.83 -5.58
N PHE A 574 17.79 13.77 -6.13
CA PHE A 574 16.85 13.68 -7.25
C PHE A 574 17.26 14.72 -8.30
N GLY A 575 16.61 14.71 -9.47
CA GLY A 575 16.74 15.80 -10.43
C GLY A 575 16.58 15.41 -11.89
N GLN A 576 16.53 14.13 -12.24
CA GLN A 576 16.48 13.63 -13.62
C GLN A 576 17.58 14.25 -14.51
N ARG A 577 18.84 14.11 -14.10
CA ARG A 577 20.00 14.59 -14.84
C ARG A 577 21.07 13.51 -14.94
N LEU A 578 21.82 13.53 -16.03
CA LEU A 578 23.06 12.77 -16.16
C LEU A 578 24.21 13.76 -16.24
N LEU A 579 24.96 13.87 -15.13
CA LEU A 579 26.03 14.84 -14.99
C LEU A 579 27.35 14.27 -15.50
N ILE A 580 28.08 15.09 -16.25
CA ILE A 580 29.39 14.80 -16.80
C ILE A 580 30.43 15.65 -16.05
N PRO A 581 31.56 15.10 -15.60
CA PRO A 581 32.64 15.92 -15.07
C PRO A 581 33.14 16.95 -16.10
N PHE A 582 33.49 18.17 -15.72
CA PHE A 582 33.66 18.65 -14.34
C PHE A 582 32.55 19.59 -13.91
N ALA A 583 32.28 19.62 -12.60
CA ALA A 583 31.25 20.47 -12.03
C ALA A 583 31.62 21.96 -12.02
N HIS A 584 32.91 22.32 -11.99
CA HIS A 584 33.36 23.71 -11.83
C HIS A 584 33.37 24.54 -13.13
N ASN A 585 33.26 23.92 -14.31
CA ASN A 585 33.44 24.61 -15.59
C ASN A 585 32.31 24.33 -16.60
N ILE A 586 32.12 25.30 -17.50
CA ILE A 586 31.19 25.20 -18.64
C ILE A 586 31.90 24.76 -19.93
N TYR A 587 33.23 24.74 -19.93
CA TYR A 587 34.02 24.43 -21.11
C TYR A 587 34.31 22.93 -21.19
N PRO A 588 34.13 22.30 -22.36
CA PRO A 588 34.51 20.90 -22.57
C PRO A 588 35.96 20.64 -22.16
N THR A 589 36.20 19.57 -21.40
CA THR A 589 37.54 19.08 -21.06
C THR A 589 37.61 17.56 -21.25
N TYR A 590 38.81 17.01 -21.40
CA TYR A 590 39.03 15.57 -21.64
C TYR A 590 38.23 15.06 -22.86
N ASN A 591 37.61 13.88 -22.75
CA ASN A 591 36.78 13.25 -23.77
C ASN A 591 35.29 13.65 -23.65
N TYR A 592 35.02 14.95 -23.45
CA TYR A 592 33.66 15.46 -23.26
C TYR A 592 32.74 15.13 -24.46
N ASN A 593 33.25 15.24 -25.68
CA ASN A 593 32.46 15.03 -26.91
C ASN A 593 31.93 13.60 -27.02
N GLU A 594 32.75 12.62 -26.70
CA GLU A 594 32.35 11.21 -26.63
C GLU A 594 31.35 11.01 -25.50
N THR A 595 31.65 11.56 -24.32
CA THR A 595 30.83 11.39 -23.10
C THR A 595 29.43 12.00 -23.26
N ILE A 596 29.29 13.17 -23.89
CA ILE A 596 27.98 13.80 -24.12
C ILE A 596 27.14 13.01 -25.13
N ILE A 597 27.77 12.39 -26.15
CA ILE A 597 27.09 11.53 -27.11
C ILE A 597 26.59 10.25 -26.42
N ILE A 598 27.47 9.57 -25.69
CA ILE A 598 27.12 8.37 -24.91
C ILE A 598 25.96 8.68 -23.95
N GLY A 599 26.08 9.76 -23.18
CA GLY A 599 25.07 10.14 -22.20
C GLY A 599 23.72 10.45 -22.82
N ARG A 600 23.66 11.23 -23.91
CA ARG A 600 22.40 11.56 -24.59
C ARG A 600 21.71 10.32 -25.17
N ARG A 601 22.47 9.41 -25.79
CA ARG A 601 21.92 8.16 -26.33
C ARG A 601 21.42 7.24 -25.22
N ALA A 602 22.17 7.14 -24.12
CA ALA A 602 21.77 6.35 -22.96
C ALA A 602 20.49 6.88 -22.30
N MET A 603 20.34 8.20 -22.16
CA MET A 603 19.10 8.80 -21.65
C MET A 603 17.92 8.66 -22.63
N GLY A 604 18.20 8.60 -23.93
CA GLY A 604 17.21 8.20 -24.94
C GLY A 604 16.67 6.80 -24.67
N SER A 605 17.56 5.82 -24.42
CA SER A 605 17.17 4.46 -24.05
C SER A 605 16.40 4.39 -22.73
N LEU A 606 16.83 5.13 -21.70
CA LEU A 606 16.12 5.25 -20.41
C LEU A 606 14.66 5.68 -20.64
N SER A 607 14.45 6.71 -21.46
CA SER A 607 13.13 7.29 -21.72
C SER A 607 12.16 6.33 -22.40
N VAL A 608 12.62 5.27 -23.07
CA VAL A 608 11.75 4.36 -23.84
C VAL A 608 10.75 3.64 -22.95
N ARG A 609 11.18 3.19 -21.76
CA ARG A 609 10.36 2.30 -20.93
C ARG A 609 9.21 3.04 -20.25
N HIS A 610 9.51 4.19 -19.63
CA HIS A 610 8.56 4.90 -18.77
C HIS A 610 8.34 6.37 -19.18
N GLY A 611 8.89 6.82 -20.30
CA GLY A 611 8.73 8.21 -20.77
C GLY A 611 9.45 9.26 -19.92
N THR A 612 10.42 8.86 -19.09
CA THR A 612 11.12 9.80 -18.20
C THR A 612 12.27 10.47 -18.93
N HIS A 613 12.32 11.80 -18.83
CA HIS A 613 13.30 12.62 -19.54
C HIS A 613 14.40 13.10 -18.61
N PHE A 614 15.65 12.83 -19.01
CA PHE A 614 16.84 13.28 -18.29
C PHE A 614 17.59 14.35 -19.09
N THR A 615 18.07 15.37 -18.40
CA THR A 615 18.97 16.37 -18.98
C THR A 615 20.43 15.94 -18.86
N VAL A 616 21.23 16.06 -19.92
CA VAL A 616 22.64 15.63 -19.94
C VAL A 616 23.58 16.81 -20.13
N GLY A 617 24.61 16.93 -19.29
CA GLY A 617 25.62 17.98 -19.42
C GLY A 617 26.57 18.04 -18.21
N THR A 618 27.47 19.02 -18.18
CA THR A 618 28.28 19.23 -16.97
C THR A 618 27.44 19.80 -15.84
N SER A 619 27.82 19.54 -14.58
CA SER A 619 27.05 20.06 -13.44
C SER A 619 26.88 21.59 -13.49
N ARG A 620 27.89 22.33 -13.99
CA ARG A 620 27.80 23.79 -14.14
C ARG A 620 26.75 24.24 -15.15
N VAL A 621 26.50 23.44 -16.19
CA VAL A 621 25.58 23.78 -17.28
C VAL A 621 24.16 23.37 -16.95
N VAL A 622 23.96 22.20 -16.31
CA VAL A 622 22.62 21.62 -16.13
C VAL A 622 22.16 21.50 -14.67
N HIS A 623 23.02 21.82 -13.70
CA HIS A 623 22.73 21.72 -12.26
C HIS A 623 23.40 22.86 -11.44
N ASP A 624 23.88 22.59 -10.23
CA ASP A 624 24.39 23.56 -9.26
C ASP A 624 25.88 23.94 -9.47
N GLY A 625 26.61 23.17 -10.27
CA GLY A 625 28.06 23.33 -10.45
C GLY A 625 28.88 23.12 -9.17
N ALA A 626 28.34 22.43 -8.16
CA ALA A 626 29.01 22.26 -6.88
C ALA A 626 30.21 21.30 -6.97
N THR A 627 31.31 21.68 -6.32
CA THR A 627 32.59 20.99 -6.42
C THR A 627 32.84 20.03 -5.25
N GLY A 628 33.94 19.28 -5.30
CA GLY A 628 34.26 18.29 -4.27
C GLY A 628 33.48 16.98 -4.41
N SER A 629 33.08 16.58 -5.61
CA SER A 629 32.38 15.32 -5.87
C SER A 629 33.34 14.16 -6.18
N ILE A 630 32.91 12.92 -5.91
CA ILE A 630 33.70 11.71 -6.23
C ILE A 630 33.93 11.56 -7.74
N ALA A 631 32.93 11.85 -8.57
CA ALA A 631 33.03 11.72 -10.02
C ALA A 631 34.10 12.65 -10.60
N ASP A 632 34.12 13.92 -10.16
CA ASP A 632 35.17 14.87 -10.55
C ASP A 632 36.53 14.43 -10.02
N TRP A 633 36.64 13.93 -8.79
CA TRP A 633 37.90 13.44 -8.24
C TRP A 633 38.45 12.24 -9.02
N ILE A 634 37.61 11.24 -9.31
CA ILE A 634 38.00 10.07 -10.11
C ILE A 634 38.45 10.50 -11.51
N LYS A 635 37.68 11.37 -12.18
CA LYS A 635 38.04 11.87 -13.51
C LYS A 635 39.34 12.65 -13.50
N HIS A 636 39.55 13.51 -12.50
CA HIS A 636 40.78 14.30 -12.39
C HIS A 636 42.00 13.43 -12.12
N ARG A 637 41.88 12.49 -11.17
CA ARG A 637 43.01 11.74 -10.62
C ARG A 637 43.43 10.56 -11.48
N PHE A 638 42.48 9.82 -12.04
CA PHE A 638 42.73 8.58 -12.78
C PHE A 638 42.30 8.64 -14.25
N ASN A 639 41.51 9.64 -14.62
CA ASN A 639 41.02 9.85 -15.99
C ASN A 639 40.43 8.61 -16.68
N PRO A 640 39.53 7.83 -16.05
CA PRO A 640 38.85 6.76 -16.76
C PRO A 640 38.02 7.34 -17.92
N PRO A 641 37.88 6.61 -19.04
CA PRO A 641 37.15 7.09 -20.20
C PRO A 641 35.70 7.47 -19.91
N VAL A 642 34.96 6.69 -19.12
CA VAL A 642 33.54 6.93 -18.85
C VAL A 642 33.32 7.33 -17.39
N VAL A 643 32.79 8.53 -17.15
CA VAL A 643 32.40 8.97 -15.79
C VAL A 643 31.07 9.71 -15.85
N PHE A 644 30.09 9.26 -15.07
CA PHE A 644 28.79 9.90 -14.98
C PHE A 644 28.29 9.96 -13.54
N THR A 645 27.46 10.96 -13.24
CA THR A 645 26.59 10.95 -12.07
C THR A 645 25.12 11.02 -12.49
N HIS A 646 24.37 9.97 -12.19
CA HIS A 646 22.91 9.96 -12.33
C HIS A 646 22.27 10.73 -11.17
N GLN A 647 21.46 11.73 -11.49
CA GLN A 647 20.44 12.29 -10.62
C GLN A 647 19.10 11.65 -10.98
N LEU A 648 18.67 10.70 -10.16
CA LEU A 648 17.49 9.87 -10.37
C LEU A 648 16.18 10.68 -10.24
N ARG A 649 15.03 10.01 -10.37
CA ARG A 649 13.72 10.64 -10.19
C ARG A 649 13.59 11.30 -8.81
N ASP A 650 12.77 12.33 -8.67
CA ASP A 650 12.02 13.07 -9.70
C ASP A 650 12.64 14.47 -9.93
N GLU A 651 11.88 15.43 -10.44
CA GLU A 651 12.32 16.83 -10.59
C GLU A 651 11.97 17.71 -9.37
N GLY A 652 11.64 17.10 -8.22
CA GLY A 652 11.39 17.81 -6.97
C GLY A 652 9.93 17.85 -6.51
N ALA A 653 8.99 17.17 -7.18
CA ALA A 653 7.62 17.05 -6.69
C ALA A 653 7.56 16.24 -5.38
N TRP A 654 8.44 15.25 -5.25
CA TRP A 654 8.63 14.43 -4.06
C TRP A 654 10.05 14.53 -3.50
N GLY A 655 11.03 14.79 -4.36
CA GLY A 655 12.43 14.85 -3.98
C GLY A 655 12.90 13.58 -3.27
N TYR A 656 13.51 13.73 -2.10
CA TYR A 656 13.93 12.58 -1.29
C TYR A 656 12.78 11.69 -0.81
N THR A 657 11.52 12.14 -0.88
CA THR A 657 10.34 11.40 -0.41
C THR A 657 9.60 10.63 -1.53
N LEU A 658 10.29 10.35 -2.65
CA LEU A 658 9.72 9.67 -3.81
C LEU A 658 8.90 8.41 -3.43
N PRO A 659 7.63 8.31 -3.84
CA PRO A 659 6.74 7.24 -3.40
C PRO A 659 7.16 5.89 -3.99
N VAL A 660 6.87 4.81 -3.24
CA VAL A 660 7.32 3.44 -3.56
C VAL A 660 6.89 2.92 -4.94
N ASN A 661 5.75 3.39 -5.46
CA ASN A 661 5.27 3.02 -6.79
C ASN A 661 6.13 3.61 -7.93
N GLN A 662 7.05 4.52 -7.63
CA GLN A 662 8.03 5.06 -8.58
C GLN A 662 9.40 4.38 -8.44
N VAL A 663 9.61 3.52 -7.43
CA VAL A 663 10.91 2.88 -7.16
C VAL A 663 11.27 1.88 -8.25
N LEU A 664 10.40 0.91 -8.55
CA LEU A 664 10.67 -0.06 -9.61
C LEU A 664 10.80 0.60 -10.98
N PRO A 665 9.91 1.53 -11.39
CA PRO A 665 10.11 2.28 -12.64
C PRO A 665 11.47 2.98 -12.71
N SER A 666 11.93 3.59 -11.61
CA SER A 666 13.25 4.24 -11.55
C SER A 666 14.39 3.22 -11.67
N CYS A 667 14.25 2.04 -11.08
CA CYS A 667 15.24 0.96 -11.17
C CYS A 667 15.37 0.45 -12.61
N GLU A 668 14.24 0.13 -13.23
CA GLU A 668 14.16 -0.43 -14.57
C GLU A 668 14.75 0.51 -15.63
N GLU A 669 14.30 1.77 -15.68
CA GLU A 669 14.79 2.71 -16.69
C GLU A 669 16.27 3.06 -16.48
N THR A 670 16.71 3.12 -15.23
CA THR A 670 18.11 3.41 -14.93
C THR A 670 19.00 2.25 -15.35
N PHE A 671 18.57 1.01 -15.14
CA PHE A 671 19.29 -0.17 -15.63
C PHE A 671 19.47 -0.13 -17.17
N ASP A 672 18.41 0.20 -17.91
CA ASP A 672 18.48 0.36 -19.38
C ASP A 672 19.53 1.41 -19.77
N SER A 673 19.60 2.50 -19.00
CA SER A 673 20.60 3.53 -19.23
C SER A 673 22.03 3.05 -19.00
N VAL A 674 22.27 2.26 -17.97
CA VAL A 674 23.61 1.74 -17.65
C VAL A 674 24.08 0.79 -18.75
N MET A 675 23.20 -0.10 -19.21
CA MET A 675 23.51 -0.99 -20.33
C MET A 675 23.76 -0.20 -21.62
N ALA A 676 22.95 0.83 -21.88
CA ALA A 676 23.15 1.71 -23.03
C ALA A 676 24.48 2.50 -22.95
N ILE A 677 24.89 2.99 -21.77
CA ILE A 677 26.20 3.64 -21.58
C ILE A 677 27.33 2.72 -22.05
N ILE A 678 27.32 1.46 -21.62
CA ILE A 678 28.35 0.48 -22.01
C ILE A 678 28.31 0.24 -23.51
N ARG A 679 27.13 0.00 -24.07
CA ARG A 679 26.93 -0.27 -25.49
C ARG A 679 27.44 0.88 -26.38
N GLU A 680 27.08 2.11 -26.04
CA GLU A 680 27.46 3.31 -26.79
C GLU A 680 28.95 3.63 -26.62
N ALA A 681 29.51 3.44 -25.42
CA ALA A 681 30.94 3.64 -25.21
C ALA A 681 31.78 2.65 -26.03
N LYS A 682 31.37 1.38 -26.12
CA LYS A 682 31.99 0.39 -27.00
C LYS A 682 31.81 0.74 -28.48
N PHE A 683 30.63 1.20 -28.87
CA PHE A 683 30.38 1.63 -30.25
C PHE A 683 31.32 2.77 -30.68
N LEU A 684 31.69 3.67 -29.76
CA LEU A 684 32.66 4.74 -29.99
C LEU A 684 34.13 4.33 -29.74
N ASN A 685 34.41 3.06 -29.44
CA ASN A 685 35.74 2.54 -29.07
C ASN A 685 36.38 3.26 -27.88
N VAL A 686 35.58 3.62 -26.88
CA VAL A 686 35.99 4.29 -25.64
C VAL A 686 36.14 3.29 -24.48
N LEU A 687 35.45 2.14 -24.56
CA LEU A 687 35.54 1.00 -23.64
C LEU A 687 35.93 -0.29 -24.37
#